data_AF-A0A969DQN2-F1
#
_entry.id   AF-A0A969DQN2-F1
#
_cell.length_a   1.000
_cell.length_b   1.000
_cell.length_c   1.000
_cell.angle_alpha   90.00
_cell.angle_beta   90.00
_cell.angle_gamma   90.00
#
_symmetry.space_group_name_H-M   'P 1'
#
loop_
_entity.id
_entity.type
_entity.pdbx_description
1 polymer ?
#
loop_
_entity_poly.entity_id
_entity_poly.type
_entity_poly.pdbx_seq_one_letter_code
_entity_poly.pdbx_strand_id
1 'polypeptide(L)'
;MEKHRFFYIQKRFKGLGTPQGILACFVVLTFLSFSLMQSCKEKPVDEKQLARDKITIRTLGLAYLEENKLEEAETEFLKLTKLAPDEALGFANLGLVYLRMDNYTEAIKQLDKAVEIDPKDANIRLIRSKAFELNNETDKAISELEETLEFAPEEAKALYQLADLYQKKPEAGDKRLEYLARVVEASPTNIVPRLQLIEMLLQKGETDQALKNLEEIGRQFPEFTPEAAEFYKKTMDGLHNGQPEEAMTSLLIFHNFLKLTTPYQAGIKELKGPGGALIGFPMISFSQSTASFLQEGESLLDAMRYTEVTATAGLELSGDFVPGSGQIAVADIDGDGDQDIFYTAKRAEQPAVPHLFVNDLGMFKETAASSGLDVNRQITFATFADYDNDGHLDLLLLLKEGLALYRNAGEGKFENTTDDAIPVAGGIAGQTALFVDADHDGDLDLFIGGENDQLWRNNADGTFTNTTESVGFGPQHSTTTKAMLGDFDDDGDIDWLVLRADGQHLLYSNLRQGKFKDIAKDTGLKDMPGPSVAATGDYNNDGYLDIFIATTDGSAYHLYKNKSDGTFEEDKASDGVFAALKSLKAREIIFVDVDNDGHLDILVMGENNNAQGNGMLLFHNDGWGNYKEINHLLPQEFNGGTQVVAADYNEDGDLDLYIAGLDGAIRLLRNDGGNGNHHLKMKLVGLRTGSGKTTTLALAPRWKCARATYTKCRW
;
A
#
# COMPACT_ATOMS: atom_id res chain seq x y z
N MET A 1 -4.03 -63.59 -1.49
CA MET A 1 -4.68 -64.73 -2.17
C MET A 1 -4.39 -64.57 -3.66
N GLU A 2 -3.22 -65.07 -4.05
CA GLU A 2 -3.06 -66.31 -4.82
C GLU A 2 -3.19 -66.05 -6.33
N LYS A 3 -2.08 -65.84 -7.05
CA LYS A 3 -1.11 -66.84 -7.54
C LYS A 3 -1.61 -67.67 -8.73
N HIS A 4 -0.86 -67.51 -9.82
CA HIS A 4 -0.38 -68.56 -10.71
C HIS A 4 -1.39 -69.31 -11.58
N ARG A 5 -1.29 -69.08 -12.90
CA ARG A 5 -1.13 -70.15 -13.92
C ARG A 5 -0.83 -69.54 -15.29
N PHE A 6 0.40 -69.05 -15.46
CA PHE A 6 1.02 -68.89 -16.78
C PHE A 6 1.56 -70.26 -17.20
N PHE A 7 0.67 -71.15 -17.65
CA PHE A 7 1.01 -72.41 -18.32
C PHE A 7 -0.28 -72.95 -18.94
N TYR A 8 -0.58 -72.61 -20.20
CA TYR A 8 -1.36 -73.44 -21.14
C TYR A 8 -1.63 -72.72 -22.50
N ILE A 9 -0.61 -72.27 -23.24
CA ILE A 9 -0.78 -72.00 -24.68
C ILE A 9 0.42 -72.57 -25.47
N GLN A 10 0.61 -73.89 -25.37
CA GLN A 10 1.29 -74.67 -26.41
C GLN A 10 0.42 -75.89 -26.71
N LYS A 11 -0.45 -75.72 -27.73
CA LYS A 11 -1.19 -76.73 -28.52
C LYS A 11 -2.63 -76.25 -28.77
N ARG A 12 -2.83 -75.33 -29.72
CA ARG A 12 -4.02 -75.27 -30.60
C ARG A 12 -3.92 -74.12 -31.59
N PHE A 13 -3.00 -74.21 -32.54
CA PHE A 13 -3.12 -73.52 -33.83
C PHE A 13 -2.53 -74.42 -34.92
N LYS A 14 -3.23 -75.52 -35.21
CA LYS A 14 -3.18 -76.15 -36.53
C LYS A 14 -4.52 -75.83 -37.19
N GLY A 15 -4.52 -74.88 -38.13
CA GLY A 15 -5.69 -74.54 -38.92
C GLY A 15 -6.04 -73.05 -38.95
N LEU A 16 -5.15 -72.20 -39.45
CA LEU A 16 -5.48 -70.86 -39.92
C LEU A 16 -4.84 -70.68 -41.30
N GLY A 17 -5.49 -71.28 -42.29
CA GLY A 17 -5.11 -71.21 -43.70
C GLY A 17 -6.34 -71.08 -44.58
N THR A 18 -7.35 -70.33 -44.12
CA THR A 18 -8.55 -70.02 -44.91
C THR A 18 -8.79 -68.50 -44.90
N PRO A 19 -9.24 -67.92 -46.02
CA PRO A 19 -9.37 -66.47 -46.19
C PRO A 19 -10.35 -65.80 -45.21
N GLN A 20 -11.29 -66.57 -44.62
CA GLN A 20 -12.20 -66.07 -43.58
C GLN A 20 -11.53 -65.79 -42.23
N GLY A 21 -10.45 -66.51 -41.88
CA GLY A 21 -9.73 -66.27 -40.61
C GLY A 21 -8.90 -64.98 -40.62
N ILE A 22 -8.39 -64.60 -41.80
CA ILE A 22 -7.62 -63.36 -41.99
C ILE A 22 -8.56 -62.15 -41.95
N LEU A 23 -9.77 -62.27 -42.51
CA LEU A 23 -10.78 -61.20 -42.46
C LEU A 23 -11.30 -60.96 -41.03
N ALA A 24 -11.47 -62.02 -40.23
CA ALA A 24 -11.87 -61.90 -38.82
C ALA A 24 -10.77 -61.24 -37.96
N CYS A 25 -9.50 -61.57 -38.19
CA CYS A 25 -8.39 -60.88 -37.51
C CYS A 25 -8.28 -59.41 -37.93
N PHE A 26 -8.49 -59.07 -39.20
CA PHE A 26 -8.47 -57.68 -39.67
C PHE A 26 -9.60 -56.85 -39.06
N VAL A 27 -10.82 -57.39 -39.01
CA VAL A 27 -11.98 -56.69 -38.42
C VAL A 27 -11.78 -56.47 -36.92
N VAL A 28 -11.22 -57.45 -36.19
CA VAL A 28 -10.92 -57.32 -34.76
C VAL A 28 -9.77 -56.34 -34.49
N LEU A 29 -8.72 -56.32 -35.33
CA LEU A 29 -7.64 -55.34 -35.22
C LEU A 29 -8.09 -53.92 -35.58
N THR A 30 -9.00 -53.75 -36.56
CA THR A 30 -9.60 -52.44 -36.86
C THR A 30 -10.59 -52.00 -35.78
N PHE A 31 -11.30 -52.91 -35.12
CA PHE A 31 -12.15 -52.56 -33.99
C PHE A 31 -11.34 -52.22 -32.74
N LEU A 32 -10.23 -52.92 -32.47
CA LEU A 32 -9.30 -52.59 -31.37
C LEU A 32 -8.55 -51.28 -31.62
N SER A 33 -8.17 -50.96 -32.86
CA SER A 33 -7.56 -49.66 -33.15
C SER A 33 -8.58 -48.51 -33.07
N PHE A 34 -9.84 -48.73 -33.45
CA PHE A 34 -10.91 -47.73 -33.32
C PHE A 34 -11.35 -47.51 -31.86
N SER A 35 -11.29 -48.54 -31.02
CA SER A 35 -11.57 -48.42 -29.57
C SER A 35 -10.38 -47.91 -28.75
N LEU A 36 -9.14 -48.09 -29.21
CA LEU A 36 -7.97 -47.43 -28.63
C LEU A 36 -7.89 -45.93 -29.01
N MET A 37 -8.42 -45.51 -30.17
CA MET A 37 -8.51 -44.07 -30.51
C MET A 37 -9.67 -43.33 -29.82
N GLN A 38 -10.66 -44.04 -29.27
CA GLN A 38 -11.74 -43.42 -28.47
C GLN A 38 -11.46 -43.44 -26.96
N SER A 39 -10.45 -44.18 -26.50
CA SER A 39 -10.13 -44.32 -25.07
C SER A 39 -9.08 -43.31 -24.55
N CYS A 40 -8.61 -42.41 -25.39
CA CYS A 40 -7.81 -41.24 -25.00
C CYS A 40 -8.47 -39.97 -25.53
N LYS A 41 -9.70 -39.69 -25.08
CA LYS A 41 -10.12 -38.30 -24.91
C LYS A 41 -9.96 -38.01 -23.43
N GLU A 42 -8.84 -37.39 -23.07
CA GLU A 42 -8.74 -36.68 -21.79
C GLU A 42 -10.00 -35.82 -21.67
N LYS A 43 -10.64 -35.85 -20.49
CA LYS A 43 -11.74 -34.92 -20.22
C LYS A 43 -11.22 -33.51 -20.55
N PRO A 44 -12.00 -32.66 -21.25
CA PRO A 44 -11.58 -31.28 -21.45
C PRO A 44 -11.25 -30.72 -20.07
N VAL A 45 -10.00 -30.28 -19.90
CA VAL A 45 -9.58 -29.59 -18.70
C VAL A 45 -10.41 -28.31 -18.66
N ASP A 46 -11.13 -28.11 -17.57
CA ASP A 46 -11.83 -26.85 -17.36
C ASP A 46 -10.77 -25.78 -17.12
N GLU A 47 -10.41 -25.05 -18.17
CA GLU A 47 -9.35 -24.04 -18.15
C GLU A 47 -9.63 -22.96 -17.10
N LYS A 48 -10.90 -22.62 -16.86
CA LYS A 48 -11.30 -21.68 -15.81
C LYS A 48 -11.11 -22.25 -14.40
N GLN A 49 -11.44 -23.52 -14.18
CA GLN A 49 -11.19 -24.15 -12.88
C GLN A 49 -9.69 -24.31 -12.61
N LEU A 50 -8.93 -24.71 -13.61
CA LEU A 50 -7.47 -24.79 -13.51
C LEU A 50 -6.86 -23.42 -13.15
N ALA A 51 -7.44 -22.33 -13.67
CA ALA A 51 -7.04 -20.98 -13.33
C ALA A 51 -7.22 -20.62 -11.87
N ARG A 52 -8.43 -20.83 -11.38
CA ARG A 52 -8.78 -20.58 -9.99
C ARG A 52 -7.92 -21.42 -9.05
N ASP A 53 -7.68 -22.69 -9.39
CA ASP A 53 -6.85 -23.58 -8.59
C ASP A 53 -5.39 -23.08 -8.51
N LYS A 54 -4.80 -22.64 -9.63
CA LYS A 54 -3.44 -22.07 -9.65
C LYS A 54 -3.33 -20.82 -8.78
N ILE A 55 -4.24 -19.86 -8.96
CA ILE A 55 -4.27 -18.61 -8.19
C ILE A 55 -4.44 -18.93 -6.71
N THR A 56 -5.43 -19.75 -6.36
CA THR A 56 -5.72 -20.12 -4.97
C THR A 56 -4.53 -20.77 -4.29
N ILE A 57 -3.87 -21.75 -4.94
CA ILE A 57 -2.69 -22.43 -4.38
C ILE A 57 -1.53 -21.46 -4.22
N ARG A 58 -1.30 -20.58 -5.21
CA ARG A 58 -0.24 -19.56 -5.14
C ARG A 58 -0.50 -18.61 -3.98
N THR A 59 -1.67 -17.99 -3.92
CA THR A 59 -2.01 -17.02 -2.87
C THR A 59 -1.95 -17.64 -1.49
N LEU A 60 -2.43 -18.88 -1.33
CA LEU A 60 -2.31 -19.60 -0.06
C LEU A 60 -0.85 -19.91 0.31
N GLY A 61 -0.03 -20.32 -0.66
CA GLY A 61 1.40 -20.56 -0.44
C GLY A 61 2.16 -19.28 -0.04
N LEU A 62 1.83 -18.13 -0.65
CA LEU A 62 2.38 -16.82 -0.30
C LEU A 62 1.97 -16.41 1.12
N ALA A 63 0.67 -16.49 1.45
CA ALA A 63 0.17 -16.19 2.78
C ALA A 63 0.83 -17.05 3.87
N TYR A 64 1.01 -18.36 3.63
CA TYR A 64 1.72 -19.21 4.58
C TYR A 64 3.21 -18.85 4.71
N LEU A 65 3.86 -18.45 3.62
CA LEU A 65 5.24 -18.02 3.65
C LEU A 65 5.40 -16.70 4.43
N GLU A 66 4.45 -15.77 4.31
CA GLU A 66 4.39 -14.53 5.09
C GLU A 66 4.17 -14.80 6.57
N GLU A 67 3.25 -15.70 6.92
CA GLU A 67 3.00 -16.16 8.28
C GLU A 67 4.12 -17.06 8.84
N ASN A 68 5.22 -17.26 8.10
CA ASN A 68 6.35 -18.12 8.41
C ASN A 68 5.96 -19.59 8.71
N LYS A 69 4.86 -20.06 8.12
CA LYS A 69 4.38 -21.44 8.10
C LYS A 69 5.04 -22.20 6.95
N LEU A 70 6.33 -22.47 7.11
CA LEU A 70 7.20 -22.92 6.01
C LEU A 70 6.81 -24.29 5.44
N GLU A 71 6.33 -25.22 6.26
CA GLU A 71 5.90 -26.55 5.83
C GLU A 71 4.59 -26.52 5.01
N GLU A 72 3.64 -25.68 5.42
CA GLU A 72 2.41 -25.42 4.69
C GLU A 72 2.70 -24.71 3.36
N ALA A 73 3.58 -23.71 3.37
CA ALA A 73 4.05 -23.04 2.17
C ALA A 73 4.74 -24.01 1.19
N GLU A 74 5.65 -24.87 1.68
CA GLU A 74 6.29 -25.93 0.89
C GLU A 74 5.24 -26.81 0.21
N THR A 75 4.22 -27.22 0.98
CA THR A 75 3.15 -28.09 0.49
C THR A 75 2.38 -27.46 -0.67
N GLU A 76 2.03 -26.17 -0.58
CA GLU A 76 1.32 -25.47 -1.64
C GLU A 76 2.22 -25.22 -2.86
N PHE A 77 3.47 -24.78 -2.69
CA PHE A 77 4.38 -24.58 -3.83
C PHE A 77 4.77 -25.89 -4.53
N LEU A 78 4.83 -27.01 -3.82
CA LEU A 78 4.99 -28.34 -4.41
C LEU A 78 3.76 -28.77 -5.24
N LYS A 79 2.55 -28.30 -4.90
CA LYS A 79 1.38 -28.48 -5.77
C LYS A 79 1.47 -27.57 -6.99
N LEU A 80 1.84 -26.31 -6.80
CA LEU A 80 1.96 -25.33 -7.88
C LEU A 80 2.96 -25.77 -8.94
N THR A 81 4.17 -26.18 -8.55
CA THR A 81 5.21 -26.68 -9.48
C THR A 81 4.81 -27.94 -10.27
N LYS A 82 3.82 -28.71 -9.78
CA LYS A 82 3.24 -29.85 -10.52
C LYS A 82 2.11 -29.41 -11.45
N LEU A 83 1.34 -28.41 -11.03
CA LEU A 83 0.18 -27.88 -11.77
C LEU A 83 0.60 -26.93 -12.89
N ALA A 84 1.71 -26.22 -12.71
CA ALA A 84 2.30 -25.26 -13.62
C ALA A 84 3.84 -25.48 -13.69
N PRO A 85 4.32 -26.56 -14.34
CA PRO A 85 5.75 -26.86 -14.42
C PRO A 85 6.55 -25.89 -15.30
N ASP A 86 5.86 -25.03 -16.04
CA ASP A 86 6.37 -23.96 -16.91
C ASP A 86 6.32 -22.58 -16.24
N GLU A 87 5.94 -22.51 -14.96
CA GLU A 87 5.85 -21.25 -14.20
C GLU A 87 7.07 -21.10 -13.27
N ALA A 88 7.92 -20.10 -13.55
CA ALA A 88 9.15 -19.85 -12.80
C ALA A 88 8.88 -19.52 -11.31
N LEU A 89 7.81 -18.78 -11.01
CA LEU A 89 7.49 -18.30 -9.66
C LEU A 89 7.24 -19.44 -8.67
N GLY A 90 6.61 -20.54 -9.09
CA GLY A 90 6.41 -21.69 -8.22
C GLY A 90 7.73 -22.30 -7.76
N PHE A 91 8.72 -22.36 -8.65
CA PHE A 91 10.08 -22.82 -8.31
C PHE A 91 10.87 -21.79 -7.52
N ALA A 92 10.74 -20.50 -7.84
CA ALA A 92 11.41 -19.42 -7.12
C ALA A 92 10.96 -19.35 -5.66
N ASN A 93 9.65 -19.36 -5.41
CA ASN A 93 9.07 -19.35 -4.07
C ASN A 93 9.39 -20.63 -3.29
N LEU A 94 9.40 -21.79 -3.94
CA LEU A 94 9.87 -23.03 -3.30
C LEU A 94 11.36 -22.96 -2.95
N GLY A 95 12.18 -22.35 -3.82
CA GLY A 95 13.59 -22.08 -3.55
C GLY A 95 13.78 -21.17 -2.35
N LEU A 96 12.94 -20.14 -2.22
CA LEU A 96 12.92 -19.22 -1.08
C LEU A 96 12.50 -19.91 0.22
N VAL A 97 11.48 -20.78 0.20
CA VAL A 97 11.10 -21.64 1.33
C VAL A 97 12.30 -22.48 1.78
N TYR A 98 13.00 -23.14 0.85
CA TYR A 98 14.19 -23.93 1.19
C TYR A 98 15.36 -23.10 1.69
N LEU A 99 15.54 -21.87 1.21
CA LEU A 99 16.48 -20.94 1.81
C LEU A 99 16.12 -20.70 3.27
N ARG A 100 14.85 -20.39 3.57
CA ARG A 100 14.38 -20.09 4.95
C ARG A 100 14.49 -21.29 5.88
N MET A 101 14.47 -22.50 5.33
CA MET A 101 14.75 -23.75 6.03
C MET A 101 16.26 -24.08 6.15
N ASP A 102 17.16 -23.17 5.77
CA ASP A 102 18.62 -23.38 5.70
C ASP A 102 19.05 -24.54 4.78
N ASN A 103 18.20 -24.94 3.84
CA ASN A 103 18.48 -25.99 2.85
C ASN A 103 18.97 -25.40 1.53
N TYR A 104 20.18 -24.81 1.56
CA TYR A 104 20.73 -24.05 0.43
C TYR A 104 20.91 -24.89 -0.84
N THR A 105 21.17 -26.19 -0.72
CA THR A 105 21.37 -27.07 -1.88
C THR A 105 20.06 -27.30 -2.65
N GLU A 106 18.96 -27.61 -1.95
CA GLU A 106 17.66 -27.74 -2.62
C GLU A 106 17.13 -26.38 -3.08
N ALA A 107 17.41 -25.30 -2.34
CA ALA A 107 17.10 -23.94 -2.78
C ALA A 107 17.72 -23.62 -4.14
N ILE A 108 19.05 -23.78 -4.28
CA ILE A 108 19.77 -23.54 -5.55
C ILE A 108 19.16 -24.38 -6.67
N LYS A 109 18.82 -25.64 -6.42
CA LYS A 109 18.23 -26.54 -7.41
C LYS A 109 16.85 -26.09 -7.89
N GLN A 110 15.99 -25.55 -7.02
CA GLN A 110 14.71 -25.00 -7.48
C GLN A 110 14.92 -23.67 -8.21
N LEU A 111 15.83 -22.82 -7.72
CA LEU A 111 16.16 -21.55 -8.36
C LEU A 111 16.81 -21.73 -9.74
N ASP A 112 17.61 -22.78 -9.94
CA ASP A 112 18.15 -23.13 -11.25
C ASP A 112 17.03 -23.42 -12.25
N LYS A 113 16.00 -24.19 -11.85
CA LYS A 113 14.83 -24.40 -12.71
C LYS A 113 14.07 -23.11 -12.97
N ALA A 114 13.95 -22.25 -11.96
CA ALA A 114 13.28 -20.96 -12.11
C ALA A 114 14.01 -20.07 -13.13
N VAL A 115 15.34 -20.00 -13.09
CA VAL A 115 16.18 -19.27 -14.06
C VAL A 115 16.17 -19.94 -15.44
N GLU A 116 16.07 -21.27 -15.52
CA GLU A 116 15.88 -21.97 -16.80
C GLU A 116 14.58 -21.58 -17.51
N ILE A 117 13.50 -21.35 -16.73
CA ILE A 117 12.19 -20.94 -17.23
C ILE A 117 12.18 -19.44 -17.55
N ASP A 118 12.64 -18.60 -16.63
CA ASP A 118 12.73 -17.15 -16.80
C ASP A 118 14.16 -16.63 -16.52
N PRO A 119 15.03 -16.59 -17.56
CA PRO A 119 16.43 -16.23 -17.39
C PRO A 119 16.68 -14.74 -17.18
N LYS A 120 15.67 -13.88 -17.33
CA LYS A 120 15.78 -12.42 -17.23
C LYS A 120 15.00 -11.83 -16.05
N ASP A 121 14.52 -12.67 -15.14
CA ASP A 121 13.98 -12.19 -13.87
C ASP A 121 15.12 -11.86 -12.91
N ALA A 122 15.28 -10.57 -12.60
CA ALA A 122 16.33 -10.08 -11.71
C ALA A 122 16.14 -10.57 -10.26
N ASN A 123 14.91 -10.69 -9.78
CA ASN A 123 14.62 -11.10 -8.42
C ASN A 123 14.94 -12.59 -8.21
N ILE A 124 14.62 -13.46 -9.17
CA ILE A 124 14.99 -14.88 -9.11
C ILE A 124 16.51 -15.02 -9.03
N ARG A 125 17.25 -14.24 -9.83
CA ARG A 125 18.72 -14.25 -9.82
C ARG A 125 19.32 -13.67 -8.54
N LEU A 126 18.70 -12.63 -7.95
CA LEU A 126 19.07 -12.10 -6.63
C LEU A 126 18.95 -13.18 -5.54
N ILE A 127 17.83 -13.90 -5.51
CA ILE A 127 17.60 -14.99 -4.56
C ILE A 127 18.64 -16.11 -4.78
N ARG A 128 18.94 -16.47 -6.05
CA ARG A 128 19.97 -17.45 -6.38
C ARG A 128 21.37 -17.01 -5.97
N SER A 129 21.73 -15.75 -6.21
CA SER A 129 23.00 -15.17 -5.77
C SER A 129 23.12 -15.23 -4.25
N LYS A 130 22.04 -14.94 -3.52
CA LYS A 130 22.01 -15.09 -2.06
C LYS A 130 22.19 -16.54 -1.62
N ALA A 131 21.57 -17.48 -2.33
CA ALA A 131 21.76 -18.92 -2.10
C ALA A 131 23.22 -19.33 -2.29
N PHE A 132 23.88 -18.84 -3.34
CA PHE A 132 25.31 -19.06 -3.55
C PHE A 132 26.16 -18.45 -2.44
N GLU A 133 25.88 -17.21 -2.01
CA GLU A 133 26.60 -16.57 -0.90
C GLU A 133 26.50 -17.41 0.38
N LEU A 134 25.28 -17.83 0.77
CA LEU A 134 25.04 -18.65 1.96
C LEU A 134 25.67 -20.04 1.86
N ASN A 135 25.78 -20.59 0.64
CA ASN A 135 26.49 -21.83 0.37
C ASN A 135 28.03 -21.67 0.29
N ASN A 136 28.57 -20.49 0.65
CA ASN A 136 30.00 -20.13 0.57
C ASN A 136 30.57 -20.10 -0.86
N GLU A 137 29.74 -19.87 -1.86
CA GLU A 137 30.10 -19.78 -3.29
C GLU A 137 30.15 -18.31 -3.75
N THR A 138 30.92 -17.47 -3.04
CA THR A 138 30.96 -16.01 -3.25
C THR A 138 31.27 -15.59 -4.69
N ASP A 139 32.18 -16.27 -5.38
CA ASP A 139 32.53 -15.88 -6.75
C ASP A 139 31.39 -16.19 -7.74
N LYS A 140 30.58 -17.23 -7.50
CA LYS A 140 29.35 -17.47 -8.28
C LYS A 140 28.30 -16.42 -7.99
N ALA A 141 28.14 -16.02 -6.73
CA ALA A 141 27.23 -14.95 -6.33
C ALA A 141 27.56 -13.62 -7.04
N ILE A 142 28.85 -13.26 -7.11
CA ILE A 142 29.30 -12.06 -7.85
C ILE A 142 29.00 -12.20 -9.35
N SER A 143 29.36 -13.33 -9.97
CA SER A 143 29.11 -13.56 -11.40
C SER A 143 27.62 -13.46 -11.74
N GLU A 144 26.75 -14.03 -10.90
CA GLU A 144 25.30 -13.97 -11.06
C GLU A 144 24.77 -12.53 -11.07
N LEU A 145 25.25 -11.69 -10.15
CA LEU A 145 24.82 -10.31 -10.04
C LEU A 145 25.38 -9.45 -11.18
N GLU A 146 26.63 -9.68 -11.58
CA GLU A 146 27.23 -9.00 -12.74
C GLU A 146 26.45 -9.35 -14.03
N GLU A 147 26.05 -10.61 -14.23
CA GLU A 147 25.15 -11.02 -15.33
C GLU A 147 23.77 -10.36 -15.23
N THR A 148 23.22 -10.25 -14.01
CA THR A 148 21.91 -9.60 -13.78
C THR A 148 21.94 -8.14 -14.23
N LEU A 149 23.02 -7.43 -13.95
CA LEU A 149 23.20 -6.03 -14.33
C LEU A 149 23.42 -5.81 -15.84
N GLU A 150 23.67 -6.86 -16.63
CA GLU A 150 23.73 -6.75 -18.10
C GLU A 150 22.36 -6.46 -18.72
N PHE A 151 21.28 -6.93 -18.09
CA PHE A 151 19.91 -6.71 -18.57
C PHE A 151 19.07 -5.83 -17.62
N ALA A 152 19.46 -5.68 -16.36
CA ALA A 152 18.84 -4.80 -15.37
C ALA A 152 19.88 -3.86 -14.72
N PRO A 153 20.42 -2.87 -15.47
CA PRO A 153 21.60 -2.09 -15.06
C PRO A 153 21.37 -1.17 -13.85
N GLU A 154 20.12 -0.86 -13.53
CA GLU A 154 19.68 0.02 -12.43
C GLU A 154 19.07 -0.77 -11.26
N GLU A 155 19.18 -2.10 -11.25
CA GLU A 155 18.64 -2.94 -10.16
C GLU A 155 19.39 -2.68 -8.84
N ALA A 156 18.81 -1.83 -7.98
CA ALA A 156 19.42 -1.32 -6.76
C ALA A 156 19.83 -2.44 -5.79
N LYS A 157 19.02 -3.49 -5.64
CA LYS A 157 19.31 -4.64 -4.77
C LYS A 157 20.55 -5.40 -5.26
N ALA A 158 20.69 -5.58 -6.58
CA ALA A 158 21.85 -6.25 -7.16
C ALA A 158 23.14 -5.43 -7.03
N LEU A 159 23.05 -4.13 -7.30
CA LEU A 159 24.15 -3.19 -7.10
C LEU A 159 24.64 -3.17 -5.64
N TYR A 160 23.70 -3.11 -4.70
CA TYR A 160 24.04 -3.07 -3.28
C TYR A 160 24.59 -4.40 -2.76
N GLN A 161 24.03 -5.53 -3.19
CA GLN A 161 24.58 -6.85 -2.84
C GLN A 161 26.01 -7.02 -3.38
N LEU A 162 26.32 -6.51 -4.59
CA LEU A 162 27.69 -6.46 -5.09
C LEU A 162 28.59 -5.59 -4.22
N ALA A 163 28.15 -4.39 -3.83
CA ALA A 163 28.90 -3.50 -2.94
C ALA A 163 29.24 -4.18 -1.60
N ASP A 164 28.29 -4.92 -1.01
CA ASP A 164 28.47 -5.71 0.22
C ASP A 164 29.46 -6.88 0.02
N LEU A 165 29.39 -7.59 -1.11
CA LEU A 165 30.34 -8.65 -1.43
C LEU A 165 31.76 -8.11 -1.62
N TYR A 166 31.92 -6.94 -2.25
CA TYR A 166 33.21 -6.26 -2.42
C TYR A 166 33.73 -5.61 -1.13
N GLN A 167 32.86 -5.29 -0.15
CA GLN A 167 33.30 -4.88 1.18
C GLN A 167 34.14 -5.97 1.87
N LYS A 168 33.84 -7.25 1.60
CA LYS A 168 34.58 -8.40 2.13
C LYS A 168 35.92 -8.65 1.40
N LYS A 169 36.21 -7.90 0.33
CA LYS A 169 37.44 -7.97 -0.48
C LYS A 169 38.14 -6.59 -0.50
N PRO A 170 38.85 -6.18 0.57
CA PRO A 170 39.41 -4.83 0.70
C PRO A 170 40.30 -4.38 -0.46
N GLU A 171 40.96 -5.32 -1.15
CA GLU A 171 41.76 -5.08 -2.36
C GLU A 171 40.94 -4.57 -3.55
N ALA A 172 39.61 -4.69 -3.52
CA ALA A 172 38.67 -4.28 -4.55
C ALA A 172 37.83 -3.05 -4.15
N GLY A 173 38.38 -2.16 -3.31
CA GLY A 173 37.70 -0.96 -2.83
C GLY A 173 37.18 -0.03 -3.93
N ASP A 174 37.84 0.02 -5.10
CA ASP A 174 37.37 0.79 -6.26
C ASP A 174 36.05 0.27 -6.81
N LYS A 175 35.88 -1.06 -6.88
CA LYS A 175 34.62 -1.67 -7.30
C LYS A 175 33.49 -1.38 -6.31
N ARG A 176 33.78 -1.42 -5.00
CA ARG A 176 32.79 -1.06 -3.98
C ARG A 176 32.31 0.38 -4.14
N LEU A 177 33.23 1.32 -4.36
CA LEU A 177 32.89 2.73 -4.60
C LEU A 177 32.01 2.89 -5.84
N GLU A 178 32.37 2.24 -6.94
CA GLU A 178 31.61 2.25 -8.20
C GLU A 178 30.18 1.74 -7.98
N TYR A 179 30.01 0.58 -7.36
CA TYR A 179 28.69 0.02 -7.12
C TYR A 179 27.88 0.88 -6.14
N LEU A 180 28.46 1.41 -5.06
CA LEU A 180 27.75 2.33 -4.16
C LEU A 180 27.27 3.59 -4.87
N ALA A 181 28.09 4.17 -5.75
CA ALA A 181 27.67 5.33 -6.55
C ALA A 181 26.46 4.99 -7.43
N ARG A 182 26.47 3.82 -8.08
CA ARG A 182 25.34 3.33 -8.88
C ARG A 182 24.09 3.04 -8.04
N VAL A 183 24.24 2.55 -6.81
CA VAL A 183 23.07 2.38 -5.90
C VAL A 183 22.47 3.75 -5.56
N VAL A 184 23.28 4.77 -5.27
CA VAL A 184 22.79 6.12 -4.99
C VAL A 184 22.09 6.74 -6.21
N GLU A 185 22.52 6.39 -7.43
CA GLU A 185 21.82 6.81 -8.65
C GLU A 185 20.47 6.10 -8.83
N ALA A 186 20.40 4.79 -8.54
CA ALA A 186 19.18 3.99 -8.65
C ALA A 186 18.15 4.25 -7.53
N SER A 187 18.63 4.48 -6.30
CA SER A 187 17.82 4.74 -5.09
C SER A 187 18.29 6.05 -4.43
N PRO A 188 18.01 7.22 -5.02
CA PRO A 188 18.55 8.50 -4.56
C PRO A 188 18.09 8.91 -3.16
N THR A 189 16.93 8.44 -2.71
CA THR A 189 16.36 8.74 -1.38
C THR A 189 16.88 7.80 -0.29
N ASN A 190 17.59 6.72 -0.65
CA ASN A 190 18.08 5.77 0.33
C ASN A 190 19.37 6.30 0.97
N ILE A 191 19.29 6.62 2.27
CA ILE A 191 20.38 7.23 3.03
C ILE A 191 21.56 6.27 3.27
N VAL A 192 21.30 4.96 3.31
CA VAL A 192 22.29 3.93 3.64
C VAL A 192 23.46 3.91 2.63
N PRO A 193 23.25 3.65 1.33
CA PRO A 193 24.33 3.62 0.35
C PRO A 193 24.98 4.99 0.21
N ARG A 194 24.23 6.08 0.42
CA ARG A 194 24.75 7.46 0.37
C ARG A 194 25.73 7.74 1.49
N LEU A 195 25.43 7.37 2.74
CA LEU A 195 26.37 7.49 3.86
C LEU A 195 27.63 6.64 3.63
N GLN A 196 27.46 5.40 3.17
CA GLN A 196 28.59 4.53 2.85
C GLN A 196 29.44 5.09 1.69
N LEU A 197 28.82 5.74 0.71
CA LEU A 197 29.50 6.43 -0.38
C LEU A 197 30.31 7.62 0.14
N ILE A 198 29.74 8.47 0.99
CA ILE A 198 30.44 9.61 1.61
C ILE A 198 31.68 9.14 2.38
N GLU A 199 31.57 8.06 3.16
CA GLU A 199 32.70 7.46 3.85
C GLU A 199 33.81 7.05 2.87
N MET A 200 33.46 6.35 1.79
CA MET A 200 34.44 5.91 0.77
C MET A 200 35.08 7.09 0.04
N LEU A 201 34.32 8.13 -0.28
CA LEU A 201 34.81 9.36 -0.92
C LEU A 201 35.81 10.09 -0.03
N LEU A 202 35.49 10.25 1.26
CA LEU A 202 36.40 10.86 2.22
C LEU A 202 37.70 10.05 2.40
N GLN A 203 37.61 8.71 2.40
CA GLN A 203 38.81 7.84 2.44
C GLN A 203 39.72 8.05 1.22
N LYS A 204 39.15 8.38 0.06
CA LYS A 204 39.89 8.73 -1.16
C LYS A 204 40.32 10.20 -1.25
N GLY A 205 39.85 11.05 -0.34
CA GLY A 205 40.11 12.49 -0.36
C GLY A 205 39.24 13.26 -1.36
N GLU A 206 38.14 12.67 -1.84
CA GLU A 206 37.17 13.31 -2.76
C GLU A 206 36.15 14.17 -1.99
N THR A 207 36.64 15.22 -1.34
CA THR A 207 35.86 16.05 -0.38
C THR A 207 34.66 16.77 -1.01
N ASP A 208 34.79 17.24 -2.25
CA ASP A 208 33.71 17.99 -2.92
C ASP A 208 32.50 17.09 -3.23
N GLN A 209 32.75 15.85 -3.63
CA GLN A 209 31.68 14.87 -3.87
C GLN A 209 31.06 14.40 -2.55
N ALA A 210 31.87 14.25 -1.49
CA ALA A 210 31.38 13.93 -0.15
C ALA A 210 30.45 15.02 0.37
N LEU A 211 30.84 16.30 0.24
CA LEU A 211 30.04 17.45 0.63
C LEU A 211 28.71 17.50 -0.14
N LYS A 212 28.74 17.35 -1.46
CA LYS A 212 27.52 17.32 -2.28
C LYS A 212 26.54 16.23 -1.83
N ASN A 213 27.04 15.04 -1.52
CA ASN A 213 26.20 13.94 -1.05
C ASN A 213 25.65 14.18 0.35
N LEU A 214 26.42 14.81 1.23
CA LEU A 214 25.98 15.15 2.58
C LEU A 214 24.90 16.25 2.57
N GLU A 215 25.04 17.26 1.72
CA GLU A 215 24.00 18.28 1.50
C GLU A 215 22.68 17.66 1.05
N GLU A 216 22.74 16.63 0.20
CA GLU A 216 21.55 15.94 -0.28
C GLU A 216 20.84 15.17 0.85
N ILE A 217 21.58 14.59 1.80
CA ILE A 217 20.99 13.99 3.01
C ILE A 217 20.19 15.05 3.78
N GLY A 218 20.76 16.24 4.01
CA GLY A 218 20.05 17.30 4.73
C GLY A 218 18.83 17.88 4.01
N ARG A 219 18.71 17.68 2.68
CA ARG A 219 17.54 18.13 1.90
C ARG A 219 16.39 17.14 1.92
N GLN A 220 16.70 15.85 1.97
CA GLN A 220 15.72 14.77 1.80
C GLN A 220 15.29 14.13 3.13
N PHE A 221 16.14 14.20 4.15
CA PHE A 221 15.85 13.58 5.43
C PHE A 221 14.98 14.51 6.30
N PRO A 222 14.05 13.95 7.11
CA PRO A 222 13.37 14.71 8.16
C PRO A 222 14.36 15.42 9.10
N GLU A 223 13.87 16.33 9.93
CA GLU A 223 14.72 16.97 10.93
C GLU A 223 15.43 15.90 11.78
N PHE A 224 16.76 16.02 11.89
CA PHE A 224 17.57 15.09 12.67
C PHE A 224 17.31 15.31 14.16
N THR A 225 17.44 14.24 14.94
CA THR A 225 17.51 14.38 16.40
C THR A 225 18.62 15.36 16.81
N PRO A 226 18.48 16.08 17.94
CA PRO A 226 19.46 17.07 18.37
C PRO A 226 20.90 16.53 18.43
N GLU A 227 21.07 15.27 18.85
CA GLU A 227 22.36 14.59 18.89
C GLU A 227 22.95 14.37 17.49
N ALA A 228 22.15 13.88 16.54
CA ALA A 228 22.60 13.65 15.17
C ALA A 228 22.87 14.98 14.43
N ALA A 229 22.02 15.99 14.64
CA ALA A 229 22.15 17.32 14.05
C ALA A 229 23.49 18.00 14.40
N GLU A 230 23.98 17.82 15.64
CA GLU A 230 25.27 18.34 16.07
C GLU A 230 26.42 17.78 15.21
N PHE A 231 26.44 16.45 15.00
CA PHE A 231 27.50 15.80 14.22
C PHE A 231 27.35 16.01 12.72
N TYR A 232 26.12 16.13 12.21
CA TYR A 232 25.88 16.56 10.84
C TYR A 232 26.52 17.93 10.58
N LYS A 233 26.26 18.91 11.46
CA LYS A 233 26.82 20.26 11.35
C LYS A 233 28.36 20.26 11.43
N LYS A 234 28.95 19.54 12.39
CA LYS A 234 30.41 19.42 12.50
C LYS A 234 31.03 18.81 11.25
N THR A 235 30.37 17.83 10.65
CA THR A 235 30.83 17.20 9.40
C THR A 235 30.81 18.23 8.25
N MET A 236 29.72 18.97 8.10
CA MET A 236 29.59 20.06 7.11
C MET A 236 30.66 21.14 7.30
N ASP A 237 30.84 21.63 8.53
CA ASP A 237 31.84 22.65 8.86
C ASP A 237 33.27 22.15 8.55
N GLY A 238 33.58 20.91 8.94
CA GLY A 238 34.88 20.30 8.65
C GLY A 238 35.15 20.17 7.14
N LEU A 239 34.15 19.81 6.34
CA LEU A 239 34.26 19.76 4.88
C LEU A 239 34.48 21.14 4.27
N HIS A 240 33.69 22.15 4.68
CA HIS A 240 33.84 23.52 4.18
C HIS A 240 35.18 24.17 4.56
N ASN A 241 35.72 23.84 5.73
CA ASN A 241 36.99 24.37 6.22
C ASN A 241 38.21 23.58 5.71
N GLY A 242 38.01 22.54 4.88
CA GLY A 242 39.11 21.73 4.34
C GLY A 242 39.78 20.84 5.39
N GLN A 243 39.03 20.35 6.37
CA GLN A 243 39.47 19.49 7.48
C GLN A 243 38.87 18.07 7.35
N PRO A 244 39.30 17.26 6.36
CA PRO A 244 38.65 15.98 6.04
C PRO A 244 38.78 14.91 7.14
N GLU A 245 39.84 14.92 7.95
CA GLU A 245 40.01 13.98 9.07
C GLU A 245 39.01 14.24 10.21
N GLU A 246 38.79 15.51 10.54
CA GLU A 246 37.80 15.93 11.54
C GLU A 246 36.37 15.69 11.03
N ALA A 247 36.13 15.96 9.75
CA ALA A 247 34.87 15.65 9.08
C ALA A 247 34.59 14.14 9.08
N MET A 248 35.57 13.29 8.76
CA MET A 248 35.41 11.83 8.79
C MET A 248 35.03 11.34 10.20
N THR A 249 35.69 11.85 11.24
CA THR A 249 35.40 11.44 12.61
C THR A 249 33.95 11.79 12.99
N SER A 250 33.52 13.01 12.65
CA SER A 250 32.16 13.48 12.91
C SER A 250 31.12 12.71 12.08
N LEU A 251 31.43 12.40 10.82
CA LEU A 251 30.58 11.61 9.92
C LEU A 251 30.33 10.21 10.47
N LEU A 252 31.37 9.53 10.97
CA LEU A 252 31.23 8.19 11.52
C LEU A 252 30.31 8.19 12.75
N ILE A 253 30.38 9.22 13.58
CA ILE A 253 29.49 9.37 14.73
C ILE A 253 28.06 9.65 14.25
N PHE A 254 27.88 10.60 13.32
CA PHE A 254 26.59 10.90 12.71
C PHE A 254 25.93 9.66 12.09
N HIS A 255 26.67 8.90 11.28
CA HIS A 255 26.20 7.66 10.68
C HIS A 255 25.84 6.62 11.74
N ASN A 256 26.60 6.51 12.83
CA ASN A 256 26.25 5.57 13.90
C ASN A 256 24.97 5.96 14.66
N PHE A 257 24.66 7.25 14.81
CA PHE A 257 23.34 7.68 15.30
C PHE A 257 22.25 7.27 14.33
N LEU A 258 22.43 7.55 13.04
CA LEU A 258 21.43 7.23 12.02
C LEU A 258 21.16 5.73 11.90
N LYS A 259 22.16 4.86 12.15
CA LYS A 259 21.94 3.40 12.19
C LYS A 259 20.86 2.97 13.16
N LEU A 260 20.51 3.76 14.18
CA LEU A 260 19.45 3.41 15.13
C LEU A 260 18.08 3.94 14.73
N THR A 261 18.03 4.83 13.73
CA THR A 261 16.78 5.46 13.28
C THR A 261 15.98 4.55 12.36
N THR A 262 14.66 4.63 12.44
CA THR A 262 13.74 3.84 11.61
C THR A 262 13.96 4.05 10.11
N PRO A 263 14.13 5.30 9.58
CA PRO A 263 14.39 5.52 8.16
C PRO A 263 15.69 4.87 7.64
N TYR A 264 16.72 4.74 8.48
CA TYR A 264 17.94 4.01 8.10
C TYR A 264 17.69 2.50 8.06
N GLN A 265 16.96 1.95 9.04
CA GLN A 265 16.59 0.53 9.06
C GLN A 265 15.70 0.17 7.87
N ALA A 266 14.77 1.06 7.51
CA ALA A 266 13.97 1.00 6.30
C ALA A 266 14.84 0.97 5.04
N GLY A 267 15.82 1.87 4.93
CA GLY A 267 16.76 1.88 3.81
C GLY A 267 17.57 0.57 3.70
N ILE A 268 17.90 -0.07 4.81
CA ILE A 268 18.51 -1.41 4.82
C ILE A 268 17.50 -2.46 4.33
N LYS A 269 16.25 -2.41 4.82
CA LYS A 269 15.14 -3.31 4.47
C LYS A 269 14.79 -3.21 2.98
N GLU A 270 14.78 -2.01 2.39
CA GLU A 270 14.58 -1.78 0.95
C GLU A 270 15.64 -2.53 0.11
N LEU A 271 16.91 -2.46 0.52
CA LEU A 271 18.03 -3.00 -0.25
C LEU A 271 18.34 -4.48 0.06
N LYS A 272 18.05 -4.96 1.27
CA LYS A 272 18.37 -6.34 1.73
C LYS A 272 17.14 -7.23 1.93
N GLY A 273 15.94 -6.66 1.94
CA GLY A 273 14.72 -7.31 2.43
C GLY A 273 14.64 -7.37 3.97
N PRO A 274 13.52 -7.85 4.53
CA PRO A 274 13.33 -8.00 5.97
C PRO A 274 14.43 -8.78 6.69
N GLY A 275 14.71 -8.38 7.94
CA GLY A 275 15.52 -9.15 8.89
C GLY A 275 17.03 -8.99 8.79
N GLY A 276 17.57 -8.20 7.86
CA GLY A 276 18.99 -7.79 7.76
C GLY A 276 20.03 -8.90 7.53
N ALA A 277 19.68 -10.14 7.81
CA ALA A 277 20.44 -11.36 7.60
C ALA A 277 19.48 -12.56 7.78
N LEU A 278 18.58 -12.80 6.81
CA LEU A 278 17.98 -14.10 6.41
C LEU A 278 16.68 -13.83 5.60
N ILE A 279 16.85 -13.80 4.27
CA ILE A 279 15.91 -14.35 3.27
C ILE A 279 14.52 -13.65 3.16
N GLY A 280 14.54 -12.52 2.44
CA GLY A 280 13.68 -12.14 1.29
C GLY A 280 12.16 -12.29 1.38
N PHE A 281 11.43 -11.29 0.87
CA PHE A 281 10.00 -11.40 0.55
C PHE A 281 9.73 -12.58 -0.39
N PRO A 282 8.54 -13.21 -0.32
CA PRO A 282 8.02 -14.00 -1.43
C PRO A 282 8.11 -13.24 -2.75
N MET A 283 8.29 -13.95 -3.86
CA MET A 283 8.07 -13.38 -5.19
C MET A 283 6.56 -13.14 -5.38
N ILE A 284 6.13 -11.97 -4.96
CA ILE A 284 4.73 -11.47 -5.00
C ILE A 284 4.36 -10.91 -6.38
N SER A 285 5.33 -10.40 -7.16
CA SER A 285 5.08 -9.89 -8.50
C SER A 285 4.68 -11.01 -9.47
N PHE A 286 3.54 -10.86 -10.16
CA PHE A 286 3.16 -11.75 -11.25
C PHE A 286 4.23 -11.73 -12.36
N SER A 287 4.65 -12.90 -12.84
CA SER A 287 5.47 -12.98 -14.04
C SER A 287 4.61 -12.64 -15.26
N GLN A 288 5.24 -12.22 -16.36
CA GLN A 288 4.53 -11.95 -17.63
C GLN A 288 3.68 -13.14 -18.12
N SER A 289 4.07 -14.38 -17.78
CA SER A 289 3.30 -15.58 -18.10
C SER A 289 2.01 -15.69 -17.29
N THR A 290 2.01 -15.29 -16.02
CA THR A 290 0.83 -15.32 -15.15
C THR A 290 -0.09 -14.12 -15.44
N ALA A 291 0.47 -12.95 -15.81
CA ALA A 291 -0.31 -11.82 -16.32
C ALA A 291 -1.04 -12.16 -17.64
N SER A 292 -0.43 -12.95 -18.52
CA SER A 292 -1.09 -13.42 -19.77
C SER A 292 -2.27 -14.37 -19.54
N PHE A 293 -2.35 -14.95 -18.34
CA PHE A 293 -3.39 -15.86 -17.92
C PHE A 293 -4.61 -15.14 -17.31
N LEU A 294 -4.36 -13.99 -16.67
CA LEU A 294 -5.38 -13.13 -16.06
C LEU A 294 -6.15 -12.26 -17.07
N GLN A 295 -5.69 -12.21 -18.33
CA GLN A 295 -6.36 -11.45 -19.40
C GLN A 295 -7.80 -11.90 -19.73
N GLU A 296 -8.28 -13.03 -19.19
CA GLU A 296 -9.71 -13.28 -19.08
C GLU A 296 -10.23 -12.72 -17.76
N GLY A 297 -10.59 -11.43 -17.74
CA GLY A 297 -10.92 -10.64 -16.53
C GLY A 297 -12.04 -11.17 -15.62
N GLU A 298 -12.83 -12.16 -16.04
CA GLU A 298 -13.75 -12.86 -15.12
C GLU A 298 -13.02 -13.82 -14.16
N SER A 299 -11.85 -14.33 -14.52
CA SER A 299 -11.15 -15.35 -13.74
C SER A 299 -10.40 -14.82 -12.52
N LEU A 300 -9.98 -13.54 -12.54
CA LEU A 300 -9.26 -12.90 -11.43
C LEU A 300 -10.22 -12.56 -10.29
N LEU A 301 -11.28 -11.79 -10.57
CA LEU A 301 -12.30 -11.44 -9.57
C LEU A 301 -12.89 -12.70 -8.90
N ASP A 302 -13.12 -13.77 -9.65
CA ASP A 302 -13.64 -15.03 -9.10
C ASP A 302 -12.63 -15.77 -8.18
N ALA A 303 -11.34 -15.43 -8.24
CA ALA A 303 -10.28 -16.04 -7.44
C ALA A 303 -9.86 -15.18 -6.24
N MET A 304 -10.12 -13.87 -6.30
CA MET A 304 -9.87 -12.93 -5.21
C MET A 304 -10.78 -13.19 -4.02
N ARG A 305 -10.33 -12.74 -2.85
CA ARG A 305 -11.15 -12.68 -1.63
C ARG A 305 -10.52 -11.73 -0.63
N TYR A 306 -11.34 -11.20 0.26
CA TYR A 306 -10.88 -10.55 1.48
C TYR A 306 -10.84 -11.57 2.62
N THR A 307 -9.71 -11.68 3.30
CA THR A 307 -9.49 -12.56 4.45
C THR A 307 -9.33 -11.74 5.71
N GLU A 308 -10.08 -12.08 6.76
CA GLU A 308 -9.96 -11.43 8.07
C GLU A 308 -8.66 -11.88 8.75
N VAL A 309 -7.77 -10.92 9.05
CA VAL A 309 -6.42 -11.20 9.59
C VAL A 309 -6.09 -10.38 10.84
N THR A 310 -7.07 -9.75 11.50
CA THR A 310 -6.85 -8.82 12.63
C THR A 310 -6.01 -9.45 13.75
N ALA A 311 -6.33 -10.69 14.13
CA ALA A 311 -5.61 -11.37 15.22
C ALA A 311 -4.19 -11.77 14.81
N THR A 312 -4.00 -12.28 13.60
CA THR A 312 -2.68 -12.69 13.10
C THR A 312 -1.77 -11.49 12.83
N ALA A 313 -2.34 -10.34 12.45
CA ALA A 313 -1.61 -9.09 12.25
C ALA A 313 -1.29 -8.35 13.57
N GLY A 314 -1.81 -8.79 14.73
CA GLY A 314 -1.53 -8.15 16.02
C GLY A 314 -2.42 -6.96 16.39
N LEU A 315 -3.54 -6.76 15.68
CA LEU A 315 -4.50 -5.67 15.90
C LEU A 315 -5.68 -6.04 16.80
N GLU A 316 -5.75 -7.27 17.31
CA GLU A 316 -6.87 -7.71 18.14
C GLU A 316 -6.92 -6.96 19.47
N LEU A 317 -8.01 -6.21 19.68
CA LEU A 317 -8.27 -5.47 20.90
C LEU A 317 -9.43 -6.08 21.68
N SER A 318 -9.18 -6.43 22.94
CA SER A 318 -10.22 -6.83 23.89
C SER A 318 -10.70 -5.61 24.70
N GLY A 319 -12.01 -5.39 24.77
CA GLY A 319 -12.57 -4.36 25.64
C GLY A 319 -14.07 -4.13 25.47
N ASP A 320 -14.64 -3.43 26.45
CA ASP A 320 -16.06 -3.03 26.48
C ASP A 320 -16.25 -1.75 25.65
N PHE A 321 -16.03 -1.85 24.35
CA PHE A 321 -16.16 -0.73 23.43
C PHE A 321 -17.63 -0.32 23.26
N VAL A 322 -17.86 0.99 23.10
CA VAL A 322 -19.16 1.52 22.76
C VAL A 322 -19.37 1.31 21.25
N PRO A 323 -20.48 0.67 20.84
CA PRO A 323 -20.78 0.45 19.44
C PRO A 323 -20.71 1.73 18.60
N GLY A 324 -20.05 1.63 17.44
CA GLY A 324 -19.93 2.71 16.45
C GLY A 324 -19.11 3.93 16.90
N SER A 325 -18.23 3.76 17.90
CA SER A 325 -17.35 4.84 18.39
C SER A 325 -15.89 4.73 17.93
N GLY A 326 -15.56 3.73 17.12
CA GLY A 326 -14.21 3.53 16.60
C GLY A 326 -13.81 4.62 15.62
N GLN A 327 -12.54 5.03 15.66
CA GLN A 327 -11.91 5.97 14.74
C GLN A 327 -10.52 5.45 14.39
N ILE A 328 -10.17 5.52 13.11
CA ILE A 328 -8.91 5.07 12.52
C ILE A 328 -8.27 6.26 11.81
N ALA A 329 -6.96 6.44 12.00
CA ALA A 329 -6.12 7.25 11.14
C ALA A 329 -4.88 6.43 10.78
N VAL A 330 -4.46 6.49 9.52
CA VAL A 330 -3.34 5.71 8.97
C VAL A 330 -2.26 6.67 8.47
N ALA A 331 -1.01 6.43 8.82
CA ALA A 331 0.14 7.26 8.48
C ALA A 331 1.45 6.50 8.71
N ASP A 332 2.53 6.88 8.02
CA ASP A 332 3.91 6.45 8.32
C ASP A 332 4.46 7.35 9.44
N ILE A 333 4.31 6.96 10.71
CA ILE A 333 4.60 7.83 11.86
C ILE A 333 6.06 7.76 12.32
N ASP A 334 6.81 6.75 11.90
CA ASP A 334 8.22 6.60 12.23
C ASP A 334 9.18 6.73 11.02
N GLY A 335 8.62 6.86 9.82
CA GLY A 335 9.33 7.20 8.59
C GLY A 335 9.99 6.00 7.92
N ASP A 336 9.57 4.76 8.21
CA ASP A 336 10.09 3.57 7.53
C ASP A 336 9.42 3.22 6.20
N GLY A 337 8.33 3.90 5.86
CA GLY A 337 7.63 3.76 4.60
C GLY A 337 6.54 2.68 4.57
N ASP A 338 6.33 1.93 5.66
CA ASP A 338 5.09 1.19 5.87
C ASP A 338 4.07 2.03 6.65
N GLN A 339 2.81 1.59 6.66
CA GLN A 339 1.70 2.39 7.21
C GLN A 339 1.37 1.93 8.63
N ASP A 340 1.40 2.87 9.57
CA ASP A 340 1.02 2.69 10.96
C ASP A 340 -0.42 3.11 11.22
N ILE A 341 -0.93 2.73 12.39
CA ILE A 341 -2.34 2.96 12.73
C ILE A 341 -2.46 3.67 14.07
N PHE A 342 -3.14 4.80 14.06
CA PHE A 342 -3.82 5.31 15.23
C PHE A 342 -5.24 4.77 15.28
N TYR A 343 -5.61 4.15 16.39
CA TYR A 343 -6.96 3.68 16.63
C TYR A 343 -7.50 4.20 17.96
N THR A 344 -8.77 4.57 18.00
CA THR A 344 -9.42 4.84 19.28
C THR A 344 -10.89 4.46 19.25
N ALA A 345 -11.41 4.05 20.40
CA ALA A 345 -12.83 3.80 20.60
C ALA A 345 -13.24 4.20 22.02
N LYS A 346 -14.48 4.63 22.17
CA LYS A 346 -15.06 4.97 23.48
C LYS A 346 -15.31 3.70 24.28
N ARG A 347 -15.11 3.76 25.61
CA ARG A 347 -15.53 2.72 26.56
C ARG A 347 -16.74 3.17 27.37
N ALA A 348 -17.55 2.22 27.85
CA ALA A 348 -18.85 2.50 28.45
C ALA A 348 -18.83 3.58 29.57
N GLU A 349 -17.81 3.60 30.41
CA GLU A 349 -17.68 4.50 31.58
C GLU A 349 -16.28 5.15 31.69
N GLN A 350 -15.51 5.15 30.60
CA GLN A 350 -14.15 5.68 30.55
C GLN A 350 -13.96 6.56 29.29
N PRO A 351 -12.98 7.48 29.27
CA PRO A 351 -12.60 8.17 28.04
C PRO A 351 -12.21 7.18 26.94
N ALA A 352 -12.10 7.68 25.71
CA ALA A 352 -11.64 6.87 24.60
C ALA A 352 -10.22 6.36 24.89
N VAL A 353 -9.93 5.11 24.50
CA VAL A 353 -8.58 4.56 24.67
C VAL A 353 -7.82 4.84 23.37
N PRO A 354 -6.78 5.69 23.39
CA PRO A 354 -5.90 5.82 22.23
C PRO A 354 -5.02 4.58 22.14
N HIS A 355 -4.90 4.06 20.93
CA HIS A 355 -3.98 3.01 20.54
C HIS A 355 -3.14 3.52 19.38
N LEU A 356 -1.88 3.18 19.40
CA LEU A 356 -0.92 3.49 18.36
C LEU A 356 -0.22 2.17 18.03
N PHE A 357 -0.34 1.73 16.79
CA PHE A 357 0.22 0.49 16.31
C PHE A 357 1.26 0.80 15.26
N VAL A 358 2.51 0.46 15.57
CA VAL A 358 3.61 0.53 14.61
C VAL A 358 3.62 -0.77 13.81
N ASN A 359 3.62 -0.65 12.50
CA ASN A 359 3.69 -1.77 11.57
C ASN A 359 5.15 -2.17 11.33
N ASP A 360 5.36 -3.43 10.99
CA ASP A 360 6.63 -3.91 10.46
C ASP A 360 6.31 -5.07 9.53
N LEU A 361 6.08 -4.76 8.26
CA LEU A 361 5.69 -5.72 7.21
C LEU A 361 4.46 -6.58 7.56
N GLY A 362 3.40 -5.90 7.95
CA GLY A 362 2.12 -6.51 8.23
C GLY A 362 1.97 -7.08 9.64
N MET A 363 2.95 -6.84 10.52
CA MET A 363 2.88 -7.19 11.93
C MET A 363 2.81 -5.93 12.78
N PHE A 364 1.66 -5.68 13.38
CA PHE A 364 1.43 -4.51 14.22
C PHE A 364 1.87 -4.75 15.66
N LYS A 365 2.52 -3.73 16.22
CA LYS A 365 2.91 -3.67 17.64
C LYS A 365 2.30 -2.44 18.29
N GLU A 366 1.58 -2.64 19.39
CA GLU A 366 1.06 -1.54 20.19
C GLU A 366 2.20 -0.77 20.88
N THR A 367 2.24 0.56 20.70
CA THR A 367 3.27 1.45 21.22
C THR A 367 2.74 2.66 21.99
N ALA A 368 1.42 2.85 22.13
CA ALA A 368 0.83 4.09 22.66
C ALA A 368 1.38 4.44 24.05
N ALA A 369 1.57 3.45 24.93
CA ALA A 369 2.08 3.67 26.29
C ALA A 369 3.48 4.31 26.33
N SER A 370 4.26 4.17 25.26
CA SER A 370 5.61 4.74 25.13
C SER A 370 5.71 5.91 24.17
N SER A 371 4.59 6.29 23.54
CA SER A 371 4.53 7.31 22.48
C SER A 371 4.50 8.73 23.01
N GLY A 372 4.08 8.96 24.26
CA GLY A 372 3.81 10.32 24.78
C GLY A 372 2.36 10.79 24.58
N LEU A 373 1.51 9.99 23.94
CA LEU A 373 0.08 10.23 23.84
C LEU A 373 -0.61 10.05 25.21
N ASP A 374 -0.92 11.16 25.88
CA ASP A 374 -1.74 11.20 27.09
C ASP A 374 -3.07 11.92 26.81
N VAL A 375 -4.04 11.17 26.27
CA VAL A 375 -5.39 11.67 25.97
C VAL A 375 -6.40 11.00 26.87
N ASN A 376 -6.91 11.74 27.86
CA ASN A 376 -7.93 11.28 28.79
C ASN A 376 -9.32 11.86 28.48
N ARG A 377 -9.60 12.16 27.21
CA ARG A 377 -10.83 12.80 26.75
C ARG A 377 -11.47 12.00 25.62
N GLN A 378 -12.76 12.23 25.38
CA GLN A 378 -13.46 11.56 24.28
C GLN A 378 -12.99 12.14 22.95
N ILE A 379 -12.32 11.31 22.16
CA ILE A 379 -11.89 11.61 20.79
C ILE A 379 -13.07 11.32 19.85
N THR A 380 -13.30 12.22 18.90
CA THR A 380 -14.37 12.11 17.90
C THR A 380 -13.85 12.02 16.47
N PHE A 381 -12.62 12.47 16.22
CA PHE A 381 -11.96 12.42 14.93
C PHE A 381 -10.44 12.46 15.14
N ALA A 382 -9.69 11.85 14.23
CA ALA A 382 -8.23 11.86 14.22
C ALA A 382 -7.72 12.00 12.77
N THR A 383 -6.65 12.77 12.57
CA THR A 383 -5.96 12.87 11.29
C THR A 383 -4.50 13.20 11.50
N PHE A 384 -3.66 12.79 10.55
CA PHE A 384 -2.24 13.12 10.53
C PHE A 384 -1.92 14.21 9.50
N ALA A 385 -0.89 15.03 9.77
CA ALA A 385 -0.27 15.96 8.81
C ALA A 385 1.10 16.43 9.33
N ASP A 386 2.04 16.73 8.45
CA ASP A 386 3.33 17.40 8.77
C ASP A 386 3.08 18.92 8.80
N TYR A 387 2.61 19.46 9.94
CA TYR A 387 2.13 20.85 10.00
C TYR A 387 3.25 21.86 10.21
N ASP A 388 4.39 21.45 10.78
CA ASP A 388 5.55 22.31 11.02
C ASP A 388 6.69 22.10 10.01
N ASN A 389 6.48 21.23 9.01
CA ASN A 389 7.41 20.94 7.92
C ASN A 389 8.73 20.32 8.39
N ASP A 390 8.72 19.62 9.54
CA ASP A 390 9.89 18.93 10.06
C ASP A 390 10.12 17.56 9.36
N GLY A 391 9.12 17.07 8.62
CA GLY A 391 9.15 15.82 7.87
C GLY A 391 8.62 14.62 8.65
N HIS A 392 8.13 14.81 9.87
CA HIS A 392 7.43 13.82 10.67
C HIS A 392 5.93 14.12 10.63
N LEU A 393 5.09 13.09 10.57
CA LEU A 393 3.64 13.26 10.57
C LEU A 393 3.11 13.50 11.99
N ASP A 394 2.50 14.66 12.21
CA ASP A 394 1.90 15.08 13.48
C ASP A 394 0.45 14.63 13.59
N LEU A 395 -0.07 14.51 14.81
CA LEU A 395 -1.41 14.00 15.08
C LEU A 395 -2.34 15.10 15.60
N LEU A 396 -3.43 15.36 14.87
CA LEU A 396 -4.55 16.17 15.33
C LEU A 396 -5.70 15.28 15.79
N LEU A 397 -6.19 15.53 17.00
CA LEU A 397 -7.36 14.89 17.58
C LEU A 397 -8.45 15.93 17.82
N LEU A 398 -9.63 15.73 17.24
CA LEU A 398 -10.82 16.45 17.68
C LEU A 398 -11.40 15.73 18.89
N LEU A 399 -11.72 16.52 19.91
CA LEU A 399 -12.30 16.05 21.14
C LEU A 399 -13.76 16.51 21.18
N LYS A 400 -14.58 15.84 22.01
CA LYS A 400 -15.95 16.31 22.28
C LYS A 400 -16.00 17.80 22.71
N GLU A 401 -14.93 18.28 23.32
CA GLU A 401 -14.77 19.66 23.78
C GLU A 401 -13.33 20.14 23.46
N GLY A 402 -13.10 20.84 22.36
CA GLY A 402 -11.77 21.30 21.95
C GLY A 402 -11.05 20.32 21.02
N LEU A 403 -9.74 20.46 20.93
CA LEU A 403 -8.86 19.59 20.17
C LEU A 403 -7.61 19.27 21.00
N ALA A 404 -6.80 18.35 20.51
CA ALA A 404 -5.40 18.20 20.91
C ALA A 404 -4.53 18.08 19.65
N LEU A 405 -3.47 18.88 19.58
CA LEU A 405 -2.44 18.80 18.56
C LEU A 405 -1.16 18.22 19.20
N TYR A 406 -0.64 17.17 18.58
CA TYR A 406 0.58 16.49 19.01
C TYR A 406 1.62 16.55 17.91
N ARG A 407 2.75 17.20 18.18
CA ARG A 407 3.91 17.18 17.29
C ARG A 407 4.65 15.86 17.42
N ASN A 408 5.05 15.25 16.32
CA ASN A 408 5.88 14.05 16.29
C ASN A 408 7.37 14.44 16.30
N ALA A 409 8.03 14.28 17.44
CA ALA A 409 9.47 14.51 17.59
C ALA A 409 10.35 13.43 16.93
N GLY A 410 9.75 12.57 16.10
CA GLY A 410 10.39 11.45 15.42
C GLY A 410 10.10 10.09 16.06
N GLU A 411 10.13 9.04 15.24
CA GLU A 411 9.95 7.63 15.67
C GLU A 411 8.64 7.40 16.46
N GLY A 412 7.55 8.06 16.07
CA GLY A 412 6.25 7.98 16.73
C GLY A 412 6.24 8.50 18.18
N LYS A 413 7.12 9.46 18.51
CA LYS A 413 7.15 10.15 19.81
C LYS A 413 6.42 11.48 19.74
N PHE A 414 5.26 11.53 20.37
CA PHE A 414 4.37 12.67 20.35
C PHE A 414 4.53 13.59 21.57
N GLU A 415 4.62 14.88 21.31
CA GLU A 415 4.61 15.97 22.29
C GLU A 415 3.35 16.81 22.11
N ASN A 416 2.60 17.05 23.18
CA ASN A 416 1.39 17.88 23.09
C ASN A 416 1.79 19.36 22.94
N THR A 417 1.48 19.96 21.79
CA THR A 417 1.79 21.37 21.46
C THR A 417 0.54 22.26 21.47
N THR A 418 -0.63 21.72 21.85
CA THR A 418 -1.93 22.39 21.71
C THR A 418 -1.95 23.82 22.24
N ASP A 419 -1.51 24.04 23.48
CA ASP A 419 -1.60 25.34 24.15
C ASP A 419 -0.61 26.38 23.59
N ASP A 420 0.49 25.91 23.00
CA ASP A 420 1.51 26.74 22.37
C ASP A 420 1.17 27.06 20.91
N ALA A 421 0.59 26.09 20.20
CA ALA A 421 0.29 26.17 18.77
C ALA A 421 -1.05 26.86 18.49
N ILE A 422 -2.10 26.53 19.26
CA ILE A 422 -3.47 27.00 18.99
C ILE A 422 -4.00 27.72 20.23
N PRO A 423 -4.32 29.03 20.15
CA PRO A 423 -4.91 29.76 21.27
C PRO A 423 -6.38 29.33 21.47
N VAL A 424 -6.59 28.17 22.09
CA VAL A 424 -7.86 27.43 22.25
C VAL A 424 -8.89 28.08 23.20
N ALA A 425 -8.72 29.35 23.57
CA ALA A 425 -9.65 30.08 24.41
C ALA A 425 -10.97 30.40 23.66
N GLY A 426 -11.86 29.42 23.46
CA GLY A 426 -13.14 29.68 22.79
C GLY A 426 -14.02 28.53 22.29
N GLY A 427 -13.73 27.25 22.57
CA GLY A 427 -14.65 26.16 22.22
C GLY A 427 -14.58 25.74 20.75
N ILE A 428 -13.48 25.09 20.38
CA ILE A 428 -13.40 24.35 19.12
C ILE A 428 -14.27 23.10 19.26
N ALA A 429 -15.33 22.98 18.48
CA ALA A 429 -16.19 21.81 18.44
C ALA A 429 -16.41 21.42 16.97
N GLY A 430 -15.58 20.50 16.48
CA GLY A 430 -15.61 20.00 15.11
C GLY A 430 -16.02 18.53 15.04
N GLN A 431 -16.62 18.15 13.92
CA GLN A 431 -16.89 16.76 13.55
C GLN A 431 -15.85 16.20 12.57
N THR A 432 -15.15 17.09 11.86
CA THR A 432 -14.14 16.75 10.87
C THR A 432 -13.08 17.84 10.81
N ALA A 433 -11.86 17.50 10.43
CA ALA A 433 -10.77 18.44 10.21
C ALA A 433 -9.97 18.05 8.97
N LEU A 434 -9.39 19.05 8.31
CA LEU A 434 -8.55 18.89 7.12
C LEU A 434 -7.37 19.83 7.22
N PHE A 435 -6.18 19.33 6.88
CA PHE A 435 -5.00 20.16 6.65
C PHE A 435 -4.89 20.48 5.16
N VAL A 436 -4.71 21.74 4.81
CA VAL A 436 -4.69 22.23 3.42
C VAL A 436 -3.92 23.53 3.32
N ASP A 437 -3.14 23.72 2.27
CA ASP A 437 -2.58 25.03 1.92
C ASP A 437 -3.69 25.93 1.35
N ALA A 438 -4.51 26.51 2.23
CA ALA A 438 -5.73 27.21 1.84
C ALA A 438 -5.45 28.55 1.13
N ASP A 439 -4.29 29.15 1.40
CA ASP A 439 -3.92 30.45 0.89
C ASP A 439 -2.76 30.44 -0.13
N HIS A 440 -2.23 29.25 -0.43
CA HIS A 440 -1.17 28.97 -1.39
C HIS A 440 0.16 29.62 -1.01
N ASP A 441 0.47 29.69 0.28
CA ASP A 441 1.74 30.19 0.80
C ASP A 441 2.75 29.08 1.15
N GLY A 442 2.33 27.82 1.06
CA GLY A 442 3.15 26.61 1.14
C GLY A 442 2.98 25.82 2.44
N ASP A 443 2.49 26.46 3.51
CA ASP A 443 2.23 25.79 4.79
C ASP A 443 0.78 25.28 4.91
N LEU A 444 0.62 24.18 5.64
CA LEU A 444 -0.69 23.55 5.82
C LEU A 444 -1.50 24.32 6.87
N ASP A 445 -2.56 24.99 6.42
CA ASP A 445 -3.62 25.56 7.25
C ASP A 445 -4.55 24.45 7.76
N LEU A 446 -5.30 24.77 8.82
CA LEU A 446 -6.23 23.84 9.46
C LEU A 446 -7.68 24.29 9.31
N PHE A 447 -8.45 23.52 8.56
CA PHE A 447 -9.91 23.62 8.50
C PHE A 447 -10.56 22.71 9.55
N ILE A 448 -11.54 23.23 10.28
CA ILE A 448 -12.36 22.46 11.23
C ILE A 448 -13.83 22.64 10.87
N GLY A 449 -14.48 21.56 10.44
CA GLY A 449 -15.90 21.53 10.11
C GLY A 449 -16.75 21.18 11.33
N GLY A 450 -17.80 21.96 11.60
CA GLY A 450 -18.67 21.75 12.77
C GLY A 450 -19.95 22.57 12.72
N GLU A 451 -20.48 22.98 13.88
CA GLU A 451 -21.60 23.92 13.93
C GLU A 451 -21.22 25.29 13.38
N ASN A 452 -19.96 25.69 13.61
CA ASN A 452 -19.33 26.86 13.03
C ASN A 452 -17.99 26.40 12.45
N ASP A 453 -17.94 26.29 11.12
CA ASP A 453 -16.72 25.98 10.39
C ASP A 453 -15.68 27.06 10.64
N GLN A 454 -14.43 26.64 10.85
CA GLN A 454 -13.31 27.49 11.19
C GLN A 454 -12.13 27.22 10.27
N LEU A 455 -11.40 28.30 9.94
CA LEU A 455 -10.10 28.21 9.29
C LEU A 455 -9.04 28.84 10.18
N TRP A 456 -7.96 28.09 10.37
CA TRP A 456 -6.81 28.45 11.17
C TRP A 456 -5.61 28.50 10.24
N ARG A 457 -5.10 29.71 9.99
CA ARG A 457 -3.93 29.91 9.18
C ARG A 457 -2.67 29.49 9.94
N ASN A 458 -1.80 28.70 9.34
CA ASN A 458 -0.49 28.40 9.87
C ASN A 458 0.44 29.62 9.71
N ASN A 459 1.20 29.93 10.77
CA ASN A 459 2.12 31.07 10.76
C ASN A 459 3.54 30.67 10.32
N ALA A 460 3.75 29.39 9.95
CA ALA A 460 5.04 28.78 9.64
C ALA A 460 6.07 28.85 10.79
N ASP A 461 5.61 29.01 12.03
CA ASP A 461 6.41 29.01 13.25
C ASP A 461 5.89 28.00 14.31
N GLY A 462 5.04 27.07 13.86
CA GLY A 462 4.36 26.08 14.70
C GLY A 462 3.09 26.61 15.37
N THR A 463 2.67 27.85 15.11
CA THR A 463 1.45 28.44 15.66
C THR A 463 0.38 28.72 14.61
N PHE A 464 -0.88 28.82 15.04
CA PHE A 464 -2.03 29.07 14.18
C PHE A 464 -2.79 30.35 14.56
N THR A 465 -3.26 31.07 13.53
CA THR A 465 -4.11 32.26 13.66
C THR A 465 -5.51 31.97 13.12
N ASN A 466 -6.57 32.19 13.91
CA ASN A 466 -7.94 32.05 13.42
C ASN A 466 -8.27 33.14 12.38
N THR A 467 -8.52 32.75 11.14
CA THR A 467 -8.82 33.65 10.01
C THR A 467 -10.27 33.53 9.54
N THR A 468 -11.12 32.75 10.22
CA THR A 468 -12.51 32.41 9.85
C THR A 468 -13.34 33.61 9.38
N GLU A 469 -13.29 34.74 10.10
CA GLU A 469 -14.04 35.95 9.75
C GLU A 469 -13.66 36.53 8.38
N SER A 470 -12.42 36.30 7.96
CA SER A 470 -11.89 36.80 6.70
C SER A 470 -12.13 35.84 5.53
N VAL A 471 -12.41 34.55 5.78
CA VAL A 471 -12.56 33.54 4.72
C VAL A 471 -13.78 33.79 3.85
N GLY A 472 -14.89 34.17 4.51
CA GLY A 472 -16.15 34.47 3.84
C GLY A 472 -17.07 33.27 3.64
N PHE A 473 -17.05 32.26 4.53
CA PHE A 473 -18.00 31.12 4.51
C PHE A 473 -19.48 31.51 4.47
N GLY A 474 -19.81 32.76 4.82
CA GLY A 474 -21.19 33.23 4.87
C GLY A 474 -21.96 32.65 6.07
N PRO A 475 -23.29 32.82 6.09
CA PRO A 475 -24.13 32.32 7.16
C PRO A 475 -24.17 30.78 7.16
N GLN A 476 -23.84 30.17 8.30
CA GLN A 476 -23.92 28.73 8.49
C GLN A 476 -25.25 28.36 9.17
N HIS A 477 -25.95 27.39 8.60
CA HIS A 477 -27.32 27.03 9.02
C HIS A 477 -27.45 25.62 9.59
N SER A 478 -26.39 24.81 9.48
CA SER A 478 -26.37 23.41 9.88
C SER A 478 -24.94 22.95 10.13
N THR A 479 -24.78 21.88 10.91
CA THR A 479 -23.46 21.32 11.25
C THR A 479 -22.83 20.65 10.03
N THR A 480 -21.56 20.95 9.77
CA THR A 480 -20.74 20.20 8.81
C THR A 480 -20.45 18.81 9.35
N THR A 481 -20.80 17.77 8.58
CA THR A 481 -20.61 16.36 8.95
C THR A 481 -19.40 15.74 8.26
N LYS A 482 -19.06 16.20 7.06
CA LYS A 482 -17.88 15.76 6.29
C LYS A 482 -17.43 16.89 5.37
N ALA A 483 -16.14 16.98 5.13
CA ALA A 483 -15.55 17.87 4.14
C ALA A 483 -14.51 17.10 3.32
N MET A 484 -14.33 17.48 2.06
CA MET A 484 -13.36 16.89 1.14
C MET A 484 -12.68 18.00 0.32
N LEU A 485 -11.43 17.76 -0.08
CA LEU A 485 -10.63 18.68 -0.88
C LEU A 485 -10.53 18.16 -2.32
N GLY A 486 -10.47 19.06 -3.30
CA GLY A 486 -10.19 18.72 -4.70
C GLY A 486 -10.09 19.95 -5.59
N ASP A 487 -9.30 19.88 -6.66
CA ASP A 487 -9.31 20.86 -7.76
C ASP A 487 -10.48 20.51 -8.70
N PHE A 488 -11.70 20.96 -8.37
CA PHE A 488 -12.91 20.52 -9.08
C PHE A 488 -13.16 21.30 -10.37
N ASP A 489 -12.60 22.50 -10.51
CA ASP A 489 -12.68 23.31 -11.71
C ASP A 489 -11.39 23.33 -12.56
N ASP A 490 -10.41 22.50 -12.19
CA ASP A 490 -9.18 22.29 -12.94
C ASP A 490 -8.38 23.61 -13.11
N ASP A 491 -8.48 24.54 -12.14
CA ASP A 491 -7.79 25.83 -12.12
C ASP A 491 -6.45 25.81 -11.35
N GLY A 492 -6.21 24.72 -10.61
CA GLY A 492 -5.00 24.46 -9.84
C GLY A 492 -5.04 24.97 -8.40
N ASP A 493 -6.17 25.53 -7.97
CA ASP A 493 -6.44 25.92 -6.60
C ASP A 493 -7.34 24.87 -5.91
N ILE A 494 -7.08 24.58 -4.62
CA ILE A 494 -7.78 23.48 -3.94
C ILE A 494 -9.14 23.95 -3.40
N ASP A 495 -10.22 23.44 -3.98
CA ASP A 495 -11.60 23.71 -3.60
C ASP A 495 -12.12 22.72 -2.55
N TRP A 496 -13.19 23.11 -1.84
CA TRP A 496 -13.75 22.31 -0.74
C TRP A 496 -15.21 21.94 -0.95
N LEU A 497 -15.50 20.64 -0.90
CA LEU A 497 -16.85 20.10 -0.84
C LEU A 497 -17.25 19.88 0.63
N VAL A 498 -18.32 20.54 1.08
CA VAL A 498 -18.81 20.50 2.46
C VAL A 498 -20.22 19.90 2.51
N LEU A 499 -20.40 18.84 3.30
CA LEU A 499 -21.68 18.19 3.52
C LEU A 499 -22.27 18.61 4.87
N ARG A 500 -23.53 19.04 4.87
CA ARG A 500 -24.25 19.47 6.07
C ARG A 500 -25.22 18.41 6.57
N ALA A 501 -25.49 18.41 7.88
CA ALA A 501 -26.41 17.49 8.53
C ALA A 501 -27.88 17.61 8.08
N ASP A 502 -28.26 18.74 7.47
CA ASP A 502 -29.61 18.97 6.92
C ASP A 502 -29.72 18.56 5.45
N GLY A 503 -28.65 18.01 4.87
CA GLY A 503 -28.59 17.56 3.49
C GLY A 503 -28.12 18.62 2.49
N GLN A 504 -27.81 19.85 2.94
CA GLN A 504 -27.21 20.86 2.08
C GLN A 504 -25.78 20.47 1.69
N HIS A 505 -25.45 20.64 0.42
CA HIS A 505 -24.08 20.47 -0.09
C HIS A 505 -23.53 21.80 -0.58
N LEU A 506 -22.34 22.17 -0.12
CA LEU A 506 -21.65 23.40 -0.51
C LEU A 506 -20.37 23.06 -1.25
N LEU A 507 -20.06 23.83 -2.28
CA LEU A 507 -18.77 23.76 -2.97
C LEU A 507 -18.13 25.14 -2.92
N TYR A 508 -17.03 25.25 -2.20
CA TYR A 508 -16.27 26.47 -2.03
C TYR A 508 -15.10 26.49 -3.01
N SER A 509 -15.20 27.32 -4.04
CA SER A 509 -14.08 27.57 -4.96
C SER A 509 -13.03 28.47 -4.30
N ASN A 510 -11.76 28.08 -4.40
CA ASN A 510 -10.65 28.79 -3.78
C ASN A 510 -10.20 29.96 -4.65
N LEU A 511 -10.33 31.17 -4.12
CA LEU A 511 -9.92 32.40 -4.80
C LEU A 511 -8.49 32.85 -4.43
N ARG A 512 -7.72 31.94 -3.79
CA ARG A 512 -6.42 32.14 -3.16
C ARG A 512 -6.46 33.10 -1.98
N GLN A 513 -5.32 33.28 -1.31
CA GLN A 513 -5.17 34.19 -0.17
C GLN A 513 -6.18 33.91 0.96
N GLY A 514 -6.60 32.65 1.11
CA GLY A 514 -7.55 32.19 2.11
C GLY A 514 -8.97 32.72 1.89
N LYS A 515 -9.35 33.03 0.64
CA LYS A 515 -10.68 33.51 0.26
C LYS A 515 -11.42 32.44 -0.51
N PHE A 516 -12.67 32.20 -0.13
CA PHE A 516 -13.49 31.17 -0.77
C PHE A 516 -14.83 31.73 -1.21
N LYS A 517 -15.39 31.14 -2.26
CA LYS A 517 -16.72 31.48 -2.76
C LYS A 517 -17.57 30.23 -2.88
N ASP A 518 -18.74 30.24 -2.23
CA ASP A 518 -19.76 29.22 -2.47
C ASP A 518 -20.28 29.33 -3.91
N ILE A 519 -20.08 28.27 -4.67
CA ILE A 519 -20.53 28.12 -6.07
C ILE A 519 -21.58 27.00 -6.22
N ALA A 520 -22.04 26.36 -5.15
CA ALA A 520 -22.87 25.14 -5.21
C ALA A 520 -24.12 25.26 -6.10
N LYS A 521 -24.75 26.43 -6.16
CA LYS A 521 -25.94 26.66 -6.99
C LYS A 521 -25.68 26.60 -8.50
N ASP A 522 -24.44 26.84 -8.90
CA ASP A 522 -24.03 26.91 -10.30
C ASP A 522 -23.36 25.61 -10.78
N THR A 523 -23.14 24.64 -9.88
CA THR A 523 -22.35 23.42 -10.17
C THR A 523 -23.21 22.26 -10.65
N GLY A 524 -24.52 22.26 -10.38
CA GLY A 524 -25.41 21.13 -10.68
C GLY A 524 -25.46 20.04 -9.60
N LEU A 525 -24.68 20.19 -8.52
CA LEU A 525 -24.82 19.38 -7.30
C LEU A 525 -26.19 19.64 -6.67
N LYS A 526 -26.82 18.57 -6.18
CA LYS A 526 -28.15 18.63 -5.57
C LYS A 526 -28.06 18.39 -4.08
N ASP A 527 -28.78 19.21 -3.33
CA ASP A 527 -29.06 18.94 -1.92
C ASP A 527 -29.78 17.58 -1.76
N MET A 528 -29.48 16.91 -0.65
CA MET A 528 -30.01 15.60 -0.30
C MET A 528 -31.14 15.71 0.74
N PRO A 529 -32.02 14.69 0.85
CA PRO A 529 -33.13 14.71 1.80
C PRO A 529 -32.72 14.55 3.28
N GLY A 530 -31.42 14.38 3.56
CA GLY A 530 -30.88 14.23 4.91
C GLY A 530 -29.35 14.14 4.93
N PRO A 531 -28.75 13.82 6.09
CA PRO A 531 -27.30 13.68 6.22
C PRO A 531 -26.75 12.68 5.22
N SER A 532 -25.58 13.00 4.68
CA SER A 532 -24.95 12.24 3.59
C SER A 532 -23.47 12.01 3.84
N VAL A 533 -22.96 10.99 3.16
CA VAL A 533 -21.56 10.60 3.09
C VAL A 533 -21.15 10.58 1.63
N ALA A 534 -19.87 10.82 1.37
CA ALA A 534 -19.35 10.93 0.03
C ALA A 534 -17.90 10.49 -0.08
N ALA A 535 -17.49 10.22 -1.32
CA ALA A 535 -16.12 10.02 -1.75
C ALA A 535 -15.88 10.79 -3.06
N THR A 536 -14.62 11.15 -3.29
CA THR A 536 -14.14 11.80 -4.51
C THR A 536 -13.09 10.92 -5.17
N GLY A 537 -13.11 10.80 -6.50
CA GLY A 537 -12.15 10.01 -7.25
C GLY A 537 -12.44 10.06 -8.75
N ASP A 538 -11.43 9.96 -9.60
CA ASP A 538 -11.58 9.92 -11.07
C ASP A 538 -12.00 8.51 -11.51
N TYR A 539 -13.26 8.14 -11.30
CA TYR A 539 -13.73 6.77 -11.55
C TYR A 539 -13.74 6.41 -13.04
N ASN A 540 -13.76 7.43 -13.90
CA ASN A 540 -13.90 7.27 -15.33
C ASN A 540 -12.58 7.51 -16.11
N ASN A 541 -11.49 7.79 -15.39
CA ASN A 541 -10.15 8.05 -15.91
C ASN A 541 -10.09 9.17 -16.95
N ASP A 542 -10.89 10.24 -16.78
CA ASP A 542 -10.84 11.42 -17.67
C ASP A 542 -9.91 12.53 -17.17
N GLY A 543 -9.32 12.34 -15.99
CA GLY A 543 -8.39 13.24 -15.35
C GLY A 543 -9.05 14.28 -14.44
N TYR A 544 -10.33 14.15 -14.14
CA TYR A 544 -11.08 15.07 -13.28
C TYR A 544 -11.67 14.33 -12.07
N LEU A 545 -11.67 14.99 -10.91
CA LEU A 545 -12.23 14.39 -9.69
C LEU A 545 -13.76 14.36 -9.77
N ASP A 546 -14.31 13.16 -9.81
CA ASP A 546 -15.75 12.89 -9.74
C ASP A 546 -16.22 12.70 -8.29
N ILE A 547 -17.53 12.64 -8.07
CA ILE A 547 -18.12 12.58 -6.73
C ILE A 547 -19.18 11.48 -6.68
N PHE A 548 -19.11 10.60 -5.66
CA PHE A 548 -20.22 9.71 -5.29
C PHE A 548 -20.77 10.10 -3.93
N ILE A 549 -22.07 10.40 -3.84
CA ILE A 549 -22.74 10.79 -2.59
C ILE A 549 -23.93 9.85 -2.33
N ALA A 550 -24.10 9.42 -1.08
CA ALA A 550 -25.30 8.73 -0.62
C ALA A 550 -25.81 9.31 0.70
N THR A 551 -27.12 9.27 0.91
CA THR A 551 -27.67 9.57 2.23
C THR A 551 -27.34 8.46 3.22
N THR A 552 -27.12 8.86 4.47
CA THR A 552 -26.83 7.95 5.59
C THR A 552 -27.93 6.94 5.88
N ASP A 553 -29.16 7.15 5.40
CA ASP A 553 -30.28 6.22 5.50
C ASP A 553 -30.49 5.38 4.22
N GLY A 554 -29.65 5.55 3.20
CA GLY A 554 -29.72 4.85 1.93
C GLY A 554 -30.89 5.26 1.02
N SER A 555 -31.65 6.30 1.39
CA SER A 555 -32.83 6.74 0.65
C SER A 555 -32.53 7.41 -0.71
N ALA A 556 -31.37 8.05 -0.85
CA ALA A 556 -30.92 8.67 -2.08
C ALA A 556 -29.40 8.50 -2.30
N TYR A 557 -28.99 8.43 -3.56
CA TYR A 557 -27.59 8.37 -3.99
C TYR A 557 -27.43 9.03 -5.35
N HIS A 558 -26.25 9.57 -5.63
CA HIS A 558 -25.88 10.18 -6.90
C HIS A 558 -24.40 9.92 -7.20
N LEU A 559 -24.12 9.48 -8.43
CA LEU A 559 -22.78 9.52 -9.03
C LEU A 559 -22.71 10.75 -9.94
N TYR A 560 -21.72 11.61 -9.73
CA TYR A 560 -21.54 12.84 -10.46
C TYR A 560 -20.23 12.80 -11.23
N LYS A 561 -20.32 12.89 -12.56
CA LYS A 561 -19.19 13.11 -13.44
C LYS A 561 -18.84 14.60 -13.48
N ASN A 562 -17.57 14.95 -13.24
CA ASN A 562 -17.06 16.31 -13.34
C ASN A 562 -16.84 16.71 -14.81
N LYS A 563 -17.15 17.96 -15.14
CA LYS A 563 -16.99 18.54 -16.48
C LYS A 563 -15.76 19.42 -16.64
N SER A 564 -14.86 19.41 -15.65
CA SER A 564 -13.61 20.18 -15.58
C SER A 564 -13.77 21.70 -15.51
N ASP A 565 -14.98 22.21 -15.30
CA ASP A 565 -15.27 23.64 -15.17
C ASP A 565 -15.97 23.95 -13.84
N GLY A 566 -15.87 23.04 -12.88
CA GLY A 566 -16.55 23.08 -11.59
C GLY A 566 -18.01 22.65 -11.66
N THR A 567 -18.52 22.28 -12.84
CA THR A 567 -19.88 21.74 -12.99
C THR A 567 -19.90 20.21 -13.07
N PHE A 568 -21.01 19.63 -12.63
CA PHE A 568 -21.20 18.19 -12.51
C PHE A 568 -22.45 17.73 -13.28
N GLU A 569 -22.36 16.53 -13.84
CA GLU A 569 -23.47 15.82 -14.45
C GLU A 569 -23.71 14.49 -13.75
N GLU A 570 -24.97 14.23 -13.43
CA GLU A 570 -25.38 12.98 -12.80
C GLU A 570 -25.23 11.82 -13.79
N ASP A 571 -24.37 10.85 -13.49
CA ASP A 571 -24.27 9.59 -14.22
C ASP A 571 -25.31 8.59 -13.71
N LYS A 572 -26.14 8.10 -14.64
CA LYS A 572 -27.25 7.18 -14.39
C LYS A 572 -27.05 5.81 -15.02
N ALA A 573 -25.91 5.56 -15.66
CA ALA A 573 -25.63 4.30 -16.32
C ALA A 573 -25.79 3.11 -15.35
N SER A 574 -25.38 3.31 -14.10
CA SER A 574 -25.35 2.27 -13.05
C SER A 574 -26.37 2.46 -11.92
N ASP A 575 -27.36 3.35 -12.07
CA ASP A 575 -28.36 3.67 -11.04
C ASP A 575 -29.08 2.43 -10.48
N GLY A 576 -29.30 1.42 -11.31
CA GLY A 576 -29.98 0.19 -10.92
C GLY A 576 -29.18 -0.67 -9.94
N VAL A 577 -27.85 -0.65 -10.03
CA VAL A 577 -26.95 -1.46 -9.21
C VAL A 577 -26.84 -0.87 -7.80
N PHE A 578 -26.78 0.45 -7.71
CA PHE A 578 -26.75 1.18 -6.43
C PHE A 578 -28.07 1.11 -5.64
N ALA A 579 -29.15 0.56 -6.22
CA ALA A 579 -30.41 0.35 -5.51
C ALA A 579 -30.27 -0.55 -4.26
N ALA A 580 -29.20 -1.37 -4.19
CA ALA A 580 -28.83 -2.15 -3.01
C ALA A 580 -28.62 -1.29 -1.76
N LEU A 581 -28.19 -0.02 -1.93
CA LEU A 581 -27.97 0.94 -0.84
C LEU A 581 -29.23 1.23 -0.01
N LYS A 582 -30.43 1.04 -0.56
CA LYS A 582 -31.70 1.23 0.18
C LYS A 582 -31.84 0.33 1.40
N SER A 583 -31.06 -0.74 1.47
CA SER A 583 -31.01 -1.67 2.60
C SER A 583 -29.95 -1.31 3.64
N LEU A 584 -29.16 -0.25 3.42
CA LEU A 584 -27.98 0.08 4.20
C LEU A 584 -28.09 1.49 4.80
N LYS A 585 -27.77 1.61 6.09
CA LYS A 585 -27.45 2.90 6.70
C LYS A 585 -25.99 3.23 6.43
N ALA A 586 -25.72 3.93 5.33
CA ALA A 586 -24.37 4.26 4.90
C ALA A 586 -23.64 5.12 5.96
N ARG A 587 -22.39 4.76 6.27
CA ARG A 587 -21.51 5.45 7.21
C ARG A 587 -20.24 5.97 6.56
N GLU A 588 -19.70 5.25 5.58
CA GLU A 588 -18.51 5.66 4.85
C GLU A 588 -18.58 5.15 3.40
N ILE A 589 -17.98 5.92 2.50
CA ILE A 589 -17.81 5.59 1.08
C ILE A 589 -16.34 5.82 0.76
N ILE A 590 -15.72 4.88 0.06
CA ILE A 590 -14.40 5.07 -0.54
C ILE A 590 -14.42 4.64 -2.00
N PHE A 591 -13.63 5.33 -2.81
CA PHE A 591 -13.16 4.81 -4.08
C PHE A 591 -11.90 3.98 -3.82
N VAL A 592 -11.82 2.77 -4.38
CA VAL A 592 -10.72 1.83 -4.18
C VAL A 592 -10.56 0.99 -5.44
N ASP A 593 -9.34 0.70 -5.88
CA ASP A 593 -9.07 -0.21 -7.00
C ASP A 593 -8.74 -1.58 -6.40
N VAL A 594 -9.71 -2.49 -6.31
CA VAL A 594 -9.51 -3.73 -5.54
C VAL A 594 -8.72 -4.79 -6.31
N ASP A 595 -8.75 -4.74 -7.64
CA ASP A 595 -8.08 -5.70 -8.51
C ASP A 595 -6.93 -5.08 -9.33
N ASN A 596 -6.54 -3.85 -9.00
CA ASN A 596 -5.45 -3.08 -9.60
C ASN A 596 -5.59 -2.90 -11.13
N ASP A 597 -6.82 -2.91 -11.67
CA ASP A 597 -7.06 -2.78 -13.10
C ASP A 597 -6.98 -1.33 -13.61
N GLY A 598 -6.81 -0.37 -12.69
CA GLY A 598 -6.71 1.06 -12.94
C GLY A 598 -8.05 1.79 -12.97
N HIS A 599 -9.17 1.12 -12.67
CA HIS A 599 -10.51 1.70 -12.61
C HIS A 599 -11.05 1.66 -11.18
N LEU A 600 -11.43 2.83 -10.65
CA LEU A 600 -11.88 2.90 -9.26
C LEU A 600 -13.24 2.22 -9.06
N ASP A 601 -13.25 1.21 -8.18
CA ASP A 601 -14.42 0.59 -7.60
C ASP A 601 -14.98 1.44 -6.45
N ILE A 602 -16.19 1.11 -6.02
CA ILE A 602 -16.86 1.80 -4.91
C ILE A 602 -17.15 0.80 -3.79
N LEU A 603 -16.63 1.09 -2.60
CA LEU A 603 -17.03 0.42 -1.37
C LEU A 603 -17.90 1.37 -0.54
N VAL A 604 -19.13 0.96 -0.26
CA VAL A 604 -20.00 1.62 0.72
C VAL A 604 -20.13 0.75 1.95
N MET A 605 -19.76 1.30 3.10
CA MET A 605 -19.84 0.61 4.38
C MET A 605 -20.85 1.27 5.30
N GLY A 606 -21.55 0.46 6.09
CA GLY A 606 -22.44 0.95 7.12
C GLY A 606 -23.07 -0.16 7.94
N GLU A 607 -24.33 0.03 8.30
CA GLU A 607 -25.13 -0.93 9.06
C GLU A 607 -26.32 -1.38 8.21
N ASN A 608 -26.46 -2.69 7.99
CA ASN A 608 -27.61 -3.20 7.26
C ASN A 608 -28.90 -3.02 8.08
N ASN A 609 -29.98 -2.61 7.43
CA ASN A 609 -31.30 -2.47 8.05
C ASN A 609 -31.82 -3.80 8.64
N ASN A 610 -31.35 -4.93 8.10
CA ASN A 610 -31.57 -6.26 8.65
C ASN A 610 -30.29 -6.73 9.37
N ALA A 611 -30.40 -7.17 10.63
CA ALA A 611 -29.25 -7.60 11.45
C ALA A 611 -28.48 -8.84 10.93
N GLN A 612 -28.94 -9.47 9.86
CA GLN A 612 -28.29 -10.61 9.18
C GLN A 612 -27.86 -10.26 7.74
N GLY A 613 -28.05 -9.00 7.32
CA GLY A 613 -27.70 -8.53 5.98
C GLY A 613 -26.27 -8.00 5.93
N ASN A 614 -25.73 -7.90 4.73
CA ASN A 614 -24.38 -7.41 4.51
C ASN A 614 -24.27 -5.90 4.80
N GLY A 615 -23.37 -5.50 5.70
CA GLY A 615 -23.10 -4.11 6.04
C GLY A 615 -22.07 -3.43 5.13
N MET A 616 -21.55 -4.15 4.15
CA MET A 616 -20.59 -3.67 3.16
C MET A 616 -21.11 -3.97 1.75
N LEU A 617 -21.11 -2.98 0.88
CA LEU A 617 -21.49 -3.12 -0.52
C LEU A 617 -20.32 -2.69 -1.40
N LEU A 618 -19.72 -3.65 -2.10
CA LEU A 618 -18.62 -3.45 -3.04
C LEU A 618 -19.13 -3.54 -4.48
N PHE A 619 -18.86 -2.48 -5.23
CA PHE A 619 -19.27 -2.31 -6.61
C PHE A 619 -18.03 -2.18 -7.49
N HIS A 620 -17.79 -3.19 -8.33
CA HIS A 620 -16.67 -3.21 -9.26
C HIS A 620 -16.97 -2.42 -10.53
N ASN A 621 -16.04 -1.59 -10.97
CA ASN A 621 -16.11 -0.80 -12.19
C ASN A 621 -15.46 -1.55 -13.35
N ASP A 622 -16.22 -1.84 -14.42
CA ASP A 622 -15.72 -2.59 -15.57
C ASP A 622 -14.79 -1.80 -16.51
N GLY A 623 -14.49 -0.54 -16.18
CA GLY A 623 -13.69 0.38 -16.98
C GLY A 623 -14.42 1.05 -18.14
N TRP A 624 -15.68 0.69 -18.38
CA TRP A 624 -16.58 1.37 -19.32
C TRP A 624 -17.66 2.20 -18.61
N GLY A 625 -17.50 2.41 -17.29
CA GLY A 625 -18.44 3.18 -16.46
C GLY A 625 -19.64 2.36 -15.97
N ASN A 626 -19.63 1.03 -16.14
CA ASN A 626 -20.66 0.19 -15.54
C ASN A 626 -20.17 -0.44 -14.24
N TYR A 627 -21.03 -0.44 -13.24
CA TYR A 627 -20.76 -1.08 -11.97
C TYR A 627 -21.43 -2.45 -11.85
N LYS A 628 -20.80 -3.37 -11.12
CA LYS A 628 -21.37 -4.67 -10.74
C LYS A 628 -21.15 -4.94 -9.26
N GLU A 629 -22.16 -5.44 -8.57
CA GLU A 629 -22.03 -5.88 -7.18
C GLU A 629 -21.16 -7.15 -7.07
N ILE A 630 -20.10 -7.09 -6.25
CA ILE A 630 -19.13 -8.17 -6.02
C ILE A 630 -18.94 -8.50 -4.53
N ASN A 631 -20.02 -8.35 -3.75
CA ASN A 631 -20.06 -8.63 -2.30
C ASN A 631 -19.58 -10.02 -1.86
N HIS A 632 -19.48 -10.97 -2.79
CA HIS A 632 -19.02 -12.33 -2.51
C HIS A 632 -17.51 -12.40 -2.20
N LEU A 633 -16.74 -11.37 -2.53
CA LEU A 633 -15.32 -11.28 -2.14
C LEU A 633 -15.15 -10.97 -0.64
N LEU A 634 -16.16 -10.37 0.00
CA LEU A 634 -16.09 -9.95 1.39
C LEU A 634 -16.52 -11.07 2.35
N PRO A 635 -15.92 -11.16 3.56
CA PRO A 635 -16.34 -12.10 4.60
C PRO A 635 -17.81 -11.90 5.00
N GLN A 636 -18.61 -12.97 4.92
CA GLN A 636 -20.06 -12.91 5.15
C GLN A 636 -20.43 -12.77 6.64
N GLU A 637 -19.52 -13.15 7.54
CA GLU A 637 -19.66 -13.00 8.98
C GLU A 637 -19.51 -11.55 9.46
N PHE A 638 -19.02 -10.65 8.60
CA PHE A 638 -18.74 -9.27 8.97
C PHE A 638 -19.94 -8.36 8.65
N ASN A 639 -20.52 -7.76 9.70
CA ASN A 639 -21.79 -7.02 9.60
C ASN A 639 -21.63 -5.53 9.29
N GLY A 640 -20.44 -5.09 8.85
CA GLY A 640 -20.13 -3.70 8.49
C GLY A 640 -19.45 -2.89 9.61
N GLY A 641 -19.40 -1.57 9.42
CA GLY A 641 -18.59 -0.67 10.23
C GLY A 641 -18.99 0.80 10.12
N THR A 642 -18.19 1.65 10.76
CA THR A 642 -18.39 3.11 10.82
C THR A 642 -17.38 3.92 10.02
N GLN A 643 -16.18 3.38 9.83
CA GLN A 643 -15.11 3.99 9.02
C GLN A 643 -14.28 2.87 8.36
N VAL A 644 -13.91 3.06 7.11
CA VAL A 644 -13.02 2.16 6.37
C VAL A 644 -11.88 2.99 5.77
N VAL A 645 -10.66 2.44 5.82
CA VAL A 645 -9.47 3.01 5.18
C VAL A 645 -8.82 1.91 4.35
N ALA A 646 -8.52 2.19 3.09
CA ALA A 646 -7.80 1.26 2.21
C ALA A 646 -6.30 1.58 2.22
N ALA A 647 -5.45 0.58 2.47
CA ALA A 647 -4.00 0.69 2.32
C ALA A 647 -3.38 -0.70 2.19
N ASP A 648 -2.22 -0.76 1.54
CA ASP A 648 -1.38 -1.95 1.45
C ASP A 648 -0.59 -2.12 2.78
N TYR A 649 -1.03 -3.02 3.65
CA TYR A 649 -0.48 -3.12 5.01
C TYR A 649 0.79 -3.97 5.10
N ASN A 650 0.97 -4.91 4.18
CA ASN A 650 2.10 -5.86 4.16
C ASN A 650 3.05 -5.63 2.99
N GLU A 651 2.88 -4.53 2.23
CA GLU A 651 3.69 -4.16 1.06
C GLU A 651 3.64 -5.20 -0.08
N ASP A 652 2.53 -5.93 -0.21
CA ASP A 652 2.34 -6.92 -1.28
C ASP A 652 1.70 -6.34 -2.54
N GLY A 653 1.23 -5.09 -2.45
CA GLY A 653 0.59 -4.33 -3.51
C GLY A 653 -0.92 -4.51 -3.63
N ASP A 654 -1.53 -5.27 -2.73
CA ASP A 654 -2.97 -5.39 -2.63
C ASP A 654 -3.50 -4.25 -1.73
N LEU A 655 -4.65 -3.66 -2.09
CA LEU A 655 -5.31 -2.70 -1.20
C LEU A 655 -6.17 -3.45 -0.17
N ASP A 656 -5.68 -3.46 1.06
CA ASP A 656 -6.35 -4.05 2.22
C ASP A 656 -7.28 -3.04 2.91
N LEU A 657 -8.18 -3.53 3.77
CA LEU A 657 -9.19 -2.68 4.40
C LEU A 657 -9.06 -2.69 5.93
N TYR A 658 -8.72 -1.54 6.50
CA TYR A 658 -8.89 -1.28 7.94
C TYR A 658 -10.30 -0.80 8.22
N ILE A 659 -10.96 -1.39 9.21
CA ILE A 659 -12.36 -1.11 9.49
C ILE A 659 -12.57 -0.84 10.99
N ALA A 660 -13.24 0.26 11.29
CA ALA A 660 -13.81 0.51 12.61
C ALA A 660 -15.18 -0.18 12.68
N GLY A 661 -15.24 -1.37 13.29
CA GLY A 661 -16.43 -2.21 13.36
C GLY A 661 -17.60 -1.55 14.11
N LEU A 662 -18.82 -2.01 13.83
CA LEU A 662 -20.01 -1.54 14.54
C LEU A 662 -19.98 -1.84 16.04
N ASP A 663 -19.23 -2.87 16.46
CA ASP A 663 -18.97 -3.21 17.86
C ASP A 663 -17.93 -2.28 18.53
N GLY A 664 -17.32 -1.37 17.77
CA GLY A 664 -16.28 -0.47 18.25
C GLY A 664 -14.90 -1.13 18.36
N ALA A 665 -14.69 -2.28 17.72
CA ALA A 665 -13.38 -2.91 17.62
C ALA A 665 -12.81 -2.74 16.19
N ILE A 666 -11.49 -2.61 16.08
CA ILE A 666 -10.79 -2.54 14.79
C ILE A 666 -10.80 -3.91 14.11
N ARG A 667 -10.84 -3.92 12.78
CA ARG A 667 -10.65 -5.09 11.94
C ARG A 667 -9.71 -4.77 10.77
N LEU A 668 -9.00 -5.79 10.30
CA LEU A 668 -8.19 -5.77 9.09
C LEU A 668 -8.63 -6.92 8.18
N LEU A 669 -9.03 -6.56 6.96
CA LEU A 669 -9.32 -7.49 5.88
C LEU A 669 -8.19 -7.41 4.85
N ARG A 670 -7.39 -8.48 4.74
CA ARG A 670 -6.36 -8.61 3.70
C ARG A 670 -6.99 -8.96 2.37
N ASN A 671 -6.63 -8.26 1.30
CA ASN A 671 -6.99 -8.62 -0.06
C ASN A 671 -6.04 -9.72 -0.55
N ASP A 672 -6.60 -10.86 -0.95
CA ASP A 672 -5.84 -12.01 -1.44
C ASP A 672 -5.93 -12.06 -2.97
N GLY A 673 -4.94 -11.48 -3.67
CA GLY A 673 -4.78 -11.58 -5.13
C GLY A 673 -5.18 -10.35 -5.94
N GLY A 674 -5.34 -9.19 -5.29
CA GLY A 674 -5.65 -7.92 -5.96
C GLY A 674 -4.53 -7.42 -6.87
N ASN A 675 -3.28 -7.81 -6.62
CA ASN A 675 -2.09 -7.48 -7.40
C ASN A 675 -2.02 -8.25 -8.72
N GLY A 676 -3.09 -8.98 -9.10
CA GLY A 676 -3.25 -9.65 -10.38
C GLY A 676 -2.89 -8.78 -11.58
N ASN A 677 -3.25 -7.49 -11.53
CA ASN A 677 -2.98 -6.53 -12.58
C ASN A 677 -1.71 -5.67 -12.35
N HIS A 678 -0.82 -6.12 -11.45
CA HIS A 678 0.41 -5.46 -11.02
C HIS A 678 0.19 -4.15 -10.25
N HIS A 679 1.21 -3.70 -9.52
CA HIS A 679 1.18 -2.45 -8.78
C HIS A 679 2.51 -1.70 -8.93
N LEU A 680 2.50 -0.41 -8.60
CA LEU A 680 3.70 0.42 -8.49
C LEU A 680 3.61 1.27 -7.23
N LYS A 681 4.55 1.08 -6.30
CA LYS A 681 4.73 1.99 -5.16
C LYS A 681 5.64 3.14 -5.59
N MET A 682 5.16 4.38 -5.44
CA MET A 682 5.94 5.59 -5.71
C MET A 682 6.12 6.38 -4.41
N LYS A 683 7.37 6.63 -4.01
CA LYS A 683 7.68 7.57 -2.92
C LYS A 683 7.93 8.95 -3.52
N LEU A 684 7.03 9.89 -3.25
CA LEU A 684 7.23 11.29 -3.61
C LEU A 684 8.00 11.98 -2.48
N VAL A 685 9.07 12.69 -2.82
CA VAL A 685 9.85 13.45 -1.85
C VAL A 685 9.88 14.91 -2.32
N GLY A 686 9.18 15.78 -1.59
CA GLY A 686 9.29 17.21 -1.77
C GLY A 686 10.70 17.67 -1.45
N LEU A 687 11.42 18.24 -2.42
CA LEU A 687 12.73 18.81 -2.14
C LEU A 687 12.54 20.12 -1.39
N ARG A 688 13.14 20.25 -0.19
CA ARG A 688 13.25 21.52 0.55
C ARG A 688 14.09 22.53 -0.26
N THR A 689 13.48 23.14 -1.29
CA THR A 689 14.10 24.17 -2.14
C THR A 689 13.28 25.45 -2.06
N GLY A 690 13.87 26.53 -1.53
CA GLY A 690 13.19 27.83 -1.43
C GLY A 690 12.93 28.30 0.00
N SER A 691 11.80 28.99 0.22
CA SER A 691 11.47 29.81 1.39
C SER A 691 11.27 29.06 2.73
N GLY A 692 11.56 27.76 2.79
CA GLY A 692 11.27 26.92 3.96
C GLY A 692 9.78 26.63 4.18
N LYS A 693 8.90 27.17 3.32
CA LYS A 693 7.44 27.03 3.43
C LYS A 693 6.86 25.82 2.70
N THR A 694 7.51 25.29 1.67
CA THR A 694 7.01 24.08 0.97
C THR A 694 7.09 22.86 1.88
N THR A 695 5.95 22.31 2.26
CA THR A 695 5.89 21.04 3.01
C THR A 695 6.24 19.85 2.14
N THR A 696 6.77 18.80 2.77
CA THR A 696 7.11 17.52 2.12
C THR A 696 5.88 16.84 1.50
N LEU A 697 4.67 17.16 2.01
CA LEU A 697 3.38 16.60 1.61
C LEU A 697 2.37 17.59 0.97
N ALA A 698 2.51 18.92 1.08
CA ALA A 698 1.67 19.89 0.32
C ALA A 698 2.20 20.03 -1.10
N LEU A 699 2.16 18.92 -1.81
CA LEU A 699 2.14 18.93 -3.24
C LEU A 699 0.77 18.37 -3.58
N ALA A 700 -0.11 19.26 -4.03
CA ALA A 700 -1.02 18.92 -5.11
C ALA A 700 -0.28 19.21 -6.42
N PRO A 701 0.69 18.40 -6.92
CA PRO A 701 0.99 18.49 -8.31
C PRO A 701 -0.18 17.79 -8.97
N ARG A 702 -0.77 18.49 -9.91
CA ARG A 702 -1.62 17.88 -10.93
C ARG A 702 -0.78 16.87 -11.70
N TRP A 703 -0.60 15.68 -11.14
CA TRP A 703 -0.06 14.53 -11.83
C TRP A 703 -1.20 13.95 -12.63
N LYS A 704 -1.26 14.27 -13.91
CA LYS A 704 -1.97 13.44 -14.89
C LYS A 704 -1.21 12.12 -15.05
N CYS A 705 -1.25 11.26 -14.03
CA CYS A 705 -1.11 9.82 -14.22
C CYS A 705 -2.46 9.26 -14.65
N ALA A 706 -2.91 9.63 -15.86
CA ALA A 706 -4.04 8.98 -16.52
C ALA A 706 -3.65 7.57 -17.06
N ARG A 707 -2.77 6.87 -16.34
CA ARG A 707 -2.24 5.52 -16.59
C ARG A 707 -1.13 5.20 -15.58
N ALA A 708 -1.48 4.53 -14.50
CA ALA A 708 -0.59 3.62 -13.80
C ALA A 708 -1.33 2.28 -13.82
N THR A 709 -1.15 1.46 -14.85
CA THR A 709 -0.11 0.43 -14.89
C THR A 709 0.62 0.41 -16.26
N TYR A 710 1.94 0.57 -16.20
CA TYR A 710 2.96 0.52 -17.27
C TYR A 710 3.01 1.61 -18.37
N THR A 711 4.10 2.41 -18.28
CA THR A 711 4.89 3.05 -19.36
C THR A 711 4.22 4.09 -20.28
N LYS A 712 4.24 5.35 -19.86
CA LYS A 712 5.19 6.39 -20.35
C LYS A 712 4.89 7.70 -19.61
N CYS A 713 5.50 7.93 -18.45
CA CYS A 713 5.58 9.29 -17.93
C CYS A 713 6.46 10.08 -18.91
N ARG A 714 5.85 11.01 -19.66
CA ARG A 714 6.62 12.08 -20.27
C ARG A 714 6.90 13.08 -19.16
N TRP A 715 8.13 13.01 -18.68
CA TRP A 715 8.79 14.02 -17.85
C TRP A 715 8.63 15.43 -18.43
#